data_AF-A0A812PCL0-F1
#
_entry.id   AF-A0A812PCL0-F1
#
_cell.length_a   1.000
_cell.length_b   1.000
_cell.length_c   1.000
_cell.angle_alpha   90.00
_cell.angle_beta   90.00
_cell.angle_gamma   90.00
#
_symmetry.space_group_name_H-M   'P 1'
#
loop_
_entity.id
_entity.type
_entity.pdbx_description
1 polymer ?
#
loop_
_entity_poly.entity_id
_entity_poly.type
_entity_poly.pdbx_seq_one_letter_code
_entity_poly.pdbx_strand_id
1 'polypeptide(L)'
;MAGGQRTLDIPEMQMLVEFPGDAQGLDYHHRILWFRVDRSVWIISSPDGDVYEEDYNGVTVLPLPRNGPYPAGYAGQMYVPNNANLMAEYPDLRQQAETLATVRGCLDRPGVAAGPPAAQSGAWRVADVDSKRFGEIVPPGDLTDPTGNVHLIVGDQQKRLHLLGDALVSLELVNDFDAWKERKRPGLPGGDAGDLRLMACEKLASGKRQLTLTRALEKMSDSKFDDSPHRGPKAVREFLESVAENGGDLTTYHASFLRKSGLSDNSAAAHEYKNLISILKLAVSYDQVDCSNLACIEQVVRRLLEIQVAVRRNPKHPTFDAFDYNTRGTVDEVGGARAGGYAEWIAEQQKIEAKTLKSTREWREEQASERRRAGRFNQDKDDDEEADPSGGKKSKKKKKKGGPSEASALKRLASGVRNMGGCPVGMNPKDCFQDILKSKDLYSLSSTTVAPYNPDLLKVTKSETVPKEATSLLPPTEAEYLLDPLSHIVRNQSEIDAWTRQNSSFQPYWDESLRRDRSLRMDLYRQLHRKSLLSFRKVISAKVGLFFVWKASRKGIRMIVDARMTNACHRSPPRTRLGGATALSEVDAFMEGPDLACPLHNCGGLVELPTALFGDTADVSDAFYQFSVWPLAEWFGLDDPVTASEFNVSQVWCAASQCYVNVEPNEKLFPVFTGMPQGWAWALHLCNTAVEYGMSKSIPPARFVKEGLPAPDPMVHHSFDEAVEHLERAGFVLHELERGLHEISNVGIVLHTREMKIRHSKKRTWRLYLALKHLLRLKKVTSEALRMIAGHIVHFFSICRPGLSCLHHVYKFIYRWLDGKAHILPGPVKRELRIIVGLIPQVEVDMAAPYNDVIYCGDSSSYGYCVQVSPSTAAEQRELFRFHERWRFVQVEEGIGVGLGSHHGWSADFEMPDLAYVHWLCDRIGIPHPSTGQLEAGTAEDGRANKHSRRFQSIDLVGLVPKLPDTLLAPSRWQTVIKRLWKHSEAIHMKEGRVALMGLRRAAKDHRTHGKRLLCLCDNLAAVCAFDKGRAKDFSLLALCRRASALQICTRIR
;
A
#
# COMPACT_ATOMS: atom_id res chain seq x y z
N MET A 1 -50.57 -36.14 -27.53
CA MET A 1 -50.37 -37.44 -28.19
C MET A 1 -48.87 -37.71 -28.31
N ALA A 2 -48.31 -38.42 -27.33
CA ALA A 2 -46.87 -38.73 -27.25
C ALA A 2 -46.55 -40.02 -28.01
N GLY A 3 -46.57 -39.94 -29.34
CA GLY A 3 -46.12 -41.01 -30.23
C GLY A 3 -44.72 -40.71 -30.74
N GLY A 4 -43.68 -41.17 -30.04
CA GLY A 4 -42.34 -41.31 -30.62
C GLY A 4 -41.35 -40.15 -30.45
N GLN A 5 -41.36 -39.43 -29.32
CA GLN A 5 -40.21 -38.55 -28.99
C GLN A 5 -39.23 -39.30 -28.10
N ARG A 6 -37.97 -39.34 -28.50
CA ARG A 6 -36.84 -39.73 -27.67
C ARG A 6 -36.37 -38.52 -26.87
N THR A 7 -35.60 -38.77 -25.81
CA THR A 7 -34.87 -37.72 -25.10
C THR A 7 -33.87 -37.03 -26.02
N LEU A 8 -33.36 -35.86 -25.61
CA LEU A 8 -32.47 -35.06 -26.45
C LEU A 8 -31.13 -35.78 -26.67
N ASP A 9 -30.55 -35.58 -27.84
CA ASP A 9 -29.25 -36.14 -28.21
C ASP A 9 -28.10 -35.18 -27.84
N ILE A 10 -28.04 -34.79 -26.58
CA ILE A 10 -27.05 -33.84 -26.03
C ILE A 10 -26.17 -34.54 -24.99
N PRO A 11 -24.88 -34.15 -24.88
CA PRO A 11 -23.95 -34.76 -23.92
C PRO A 11 -24.26 -34.44 -22.44
N GLU A 12 -25.03 -33.39 -22.18
CA GLU A 12 -25.45 -32.90 -20.88
C GLU A 12 -26.54 -33.80 -20.28
N MET A 13 -26.52 -33.89 -18.95
CA MET A 13 -27.46 -34.74 -18.22
C MET A 13 -28.88 -34.20 -18.33
N GLN A 14 -29.83 -35.11 -18.52
CA GLN A 14 -31.26 -34.80 -18.61
C GLN A 14 -32.00 -35.58 -17.52
N MET A 15 -33.06 -35.01 -16.96
CA MET A 15 -33.92 -35.70 -16.01
C MET A 15 -35.39 -35.31 -16.16
N LEU A 16 -36.29 -36.12 -15.64
CA LEU A 16 -37.67 -35.73 -15.32
C LEU A 16 -37.76 -35.39 -13.84
N VAL A 17 -38.32 -34.24 -13.53
CA VAL A 17 -38.52 -33.74 -12.17
C VAL A 17 -40.00 -33.75 -11.85
N GLU A 18 -40.37 -34.32 -10.72
CA GLU A 18 -41.74 -34.31 -10.21
C GLU A 18 -42.17 -32.90 -9.81
N PHE A 19 -43.23 -32.39 -10.43
CA PHE A 19 -43.79 -31.06 -10.22
C PHE A 19 -45.30 -31.19 -9.94
N PRO A 20 -45.67 -31.58 -8.71
CA PRO A 20 -47.04 -32.01 -8.41
C PRO A 20 -48.02 -30.83 -8.44
N GLY A 21 -49.13 -30.99 -9.16
CA GLY A 21 -50.21 -29.99 -9.22
C GLY A 21 -50.16 -29.09 -10.45
N ASP A 22 -49.52 -29.55 -11.53
CA ASP A 22 -49.57 -28.86 -12.82
C ASP A 22 -51.03 -28.80 -13.33
N ALA A 23 -51.45 -27.63 -13.82
CA ALA A 23 -52.83 -27.37 -14.20
C ALA A 23 -53.33 -28.24 -15.37
N GLN A 24 -52.42 -28.89 -16.12
CA GLN A 24 -52.71 -29.78 -17.22
C GLN A 24 -52.51 -31.26 -16.88
N GLY A 25 -52.22 -31.58 -15.61
CA GLY A 25 -51.98 -32.95 -15.14
C GLY A 25 -50.65 -33.55 -15.62
N LEU A 26 -49.68 -32.70 -15.97
CA LEU A 26 -48.35 -33.11 -16.44
C LEU A 26 -47.34 -33.03 -15.30
N ASP A 27 -47.50 -33.87 -14.27
CA ASP A 27 -46.74 -33.77 -13.02
C ASP A 27 -45.23 -34.11 -13.13
N TYR A 28 -44.68 -34.39 -14.32
CA TYR A 28 -43.25 -34.68 -14.51
C TYR A 28 -42.63 -33.85 -15.64
N HIS A 29 -41.74 -32.91 -15.32
CA HIS A 29 -41.19 -31.98 -16.30
C HIS A 29 -39.74 -32.33 -16.66
N HIS A 30 -39.38 -32.28 -17.95
CA HIS A 30 -38.01 -32.48 -18.40
C HIS A 30 -37.10 -31.32 -17.95
N ARG A 31 -35.85 -31.62 -17.56
CA ARG A 31 -34.80 -30.63 -17.28
C ARG A 31 -33.47 -31.02 -17.93
N ILE A 32 -32.77 -30.04 -18.49
CA ILE A 32 -31.35 -30.16 -18.88
C ILE A 32 -30.50 -29.57 -17.76
N LEU A 33 -29.47 -30.28 -17.34
CA LEU A 33 -28.58 -29.87 -16.25
C LEU A 33 -27.26 -29.36 -16.79
N TRP A 34 -26.98 -28.09 -16.55
CA TRP A 34 -25.79 -27.43 -17.08
C TRP A 34 -24.65 -27.41 -16.08
N PHE A 35 -24.88 -26.82 -14.90
CA PHE A 35 -23.86 -26.61 -13.87
C PHE A 35 -24.44 -26.85 -12.48
N ARG A 36 -23.66 -27.49 -11.61
CA ARG A 36 -24.03 -27.66 -10.20
C ARG A 36 -23.57 -26.43 -9.41
N VAL A 37 -24.49 -25.78 -8.71
CA VAL A 37 -24.19 -24.61 -7.88
C VAL A 37 -23.89 -25.05 -6.45
N ASP A 38 -24.70 -25.95 -5.90
CA ASP A 38 -24.53 -26.54 -4.56
C ASP A 38 -25.24 -27.92 -4.52
N ARG A 39 -25.14 -28.66 -3.40
CA ARG A 39 -25.63 -30.04 -3.20
C ARG A 39 -26.84 -30.44 -4.07
N SER A 40 -27.97 -29.75 -3.95
CA SER A 40 -29.22 -30.02 -4.67
C SER A 40 -29.63 -28.91 -5.64
N VAL A 41 -28.83 -27.83 -5.74
CA VAL A 41 -29.16 -26.65 -6.54
C VAL A 41 -28.38 -26.67 -7.85
N TRP A 42 -29.11 -26.57 -8.96
CA TRP A 42 -28.55 -26.66 -10.30
C TRP A 42 -28.99 -25.50 -11.18
N ILE A 43 -28.09 -25.06 -12.07
CA ILE A 43 -28.46 -24.25 -13.22
C ILE A 43 -28.99 -25.21 -14.28
N ILE A 44 -30.26 -25.02 -14.64
CA ILE A 44 -31.01 -25.91 -15.52
C ILE A 44 -31.68 -25.15 -16.66
N SER A 45 -32.11 -25.89 -17.69
CA SER A 45 -33.12 -25.40 -18.64
C SER A 45 -34.45 -26.11 -18.44
N SER A 46 -35.54 -25.34 -18.47
CA SER A 46 -36.90 -25.86 -18.52
C SER A 46 -37.23 -26.46 -19.90
N PRO A 47 -38.34 -27.21 -20.05
CA PRO A 47 -38.82 -27.68 -21.34
C PRO A 47 -39.16 -26.55 -22.32
N ASP A 48 -39.39 -25.34 -21.80
CA ASP A 48 -39.75 -24.15 -22.58
C ASP A 48 -38.53 -23.32 -23.00
N GLY A 49 -37.32 -23.67 -22.56
CA GLY A 49 -36.09 -22.96 -22.91
C GLY A 49 -35.68 -21.85 -21.95
N ASP A 50 -36.20 -21.81 -20.72
CA ASP A 50 -35.73 -20.84 -19.71
C ASP A 50 -34.54 -21.39 -18.93
N VAL A 51 -33.49 -20.57 -18.75
CA VAL A 51 -32.31 -20.91 -17.94
C VAL A 51 -32.37 -20.25 -16.56
N TYR A 52 -32.39 -21.04 -15.50
CA TYR A 52 -32.43 -20.54 -14.12
C TYR A 52 -31.89 -21.54 -13.09
N GLU A 53 -31.77 -21.10 -11.83
CA GLU A 53 -31.38 -21.94 -10.70
C GLU A 53 -32.60 -22.63 -10.08
N GLU A 54 -32.54 -23.95 -9.92
CA GLU A 54 -33.61 -24.75 -9.30
C GLU A 54 -33.02 -25.67 -8.22
N ASP A 55 -33.69 -25.77 -7.07
CA ASP A 55 -33.30 -26.63 -5.94
C ASP A 55 -34.16 -27.90 -5.92
N TYR A 56 -33.51 -29.05 -6.04
CA TYR A 56 -34.17 -30.36 -6.07
C TYR A 56 -34.17 -31.09 -4.72
N ASN A 57 -33.92 -30.38 -3.62
CA ASN A 57 -33.93 -31.01 -2.29
C ASN A 57 -35.35 -31.52 -1.94
N GLY A 58 -35.49 -32.84 -1.77
CA GLY A 58 -36.77 -33.48 -1.44
C GLY A 58 -37.73 -33.64 -2.62
N VAL A 59 -37.25 -33.42 -3.86
CA VAL A 59 -38.04 -33.60 -5.10
C VAL A 59 -37.66 -34.92 -5.76
N THR A 60 -38.64 -35.70 -6.20
CA THR A 60 -38.40 -36.95 -6.93
C THR A 60 -37.88 -36.64 -8.33
N VAL A 61 -36.74 -37.22 -8.70
CA VAL A 61 -36.13 -37.04 -10.01
C VAL A 61 -35.82 -38.38 -10.67
N LEU A 62 -36.03 -38.46 -11.98
CA LEU A 62 -35.78 -39.64 -12.80
C LEU A 62 -34.74 -39.30 -13.88
N PRO A 63 -33.56 -39.93 -13.87
CA PRO A 63 -32.54 -39.65 -14.89
C PRO A 63 -33.01 -40.14 -16.26
N LEU A 64 -32.74 -39.33 -17.29
CA LEU A 64 -33.06 -39.65 -18.67
C LEU A 64 -31.80 -40.04 -19.45
N PRO A 65 -31.82 -41.16 -20.20
CA PRO A 65 -30.70 -41.53 -21.08
C PRO A 65 -30.62 -40.56 -22.27
N ARG A 66 -29.43 -40.38 -22.86
CA ARG A 66 -29.25 -39.59 -24.10
C ARG A 66 -29.83 -40.33 -25.30
N ASN A 67 -30.63 -39.66 -26.14
CA ASN A 67 -31.28 -40.23 -27.33
C ASN A 67 -31.98 -41.60 -27.08
N GLY A 68 -32.55 -41.75 -25.89
CA GLY A 68 -33.24 -42.96 -25.44
C GLY A 68 -34.75 -42.79 -25.38
N PRO A 69 -35.52 -43.87 -25.22
CA PRO A 69 -36.95 -43.78 -25.01
C PRO A 69 -37.27 -43.18 -23.64
N TYR A 70 -38.32 -42.36 -23.55
CA TYR A 70 -38.84 -41.92 -22.25
C TYR A 70 -39.45 -43.10 -21.47
N PRO A 71 -39.45 -43.04 -20.12
CA PRO A 71 -40.02 -44.10 -19.28
C PRO A 71 -41.52 -44.31 -19.54
N ALA A 72 -41.90 -45.51 -19.96
CA ALA A 72 -43.27 -45.82 -20.39
C ALA A 72 -44.32 -45.66 -19.26
N GLY A 73 -43.93 -45.83 -17.99
CA GLY A 73 -44.82 -45.72 -16.83
C GLY A 73 -45.35 -44.31 -16.54
N TYR A 74 -44.75 -43.28 -17.16
CA TYR A 74 -45.11 -41.88 -16.97
C TYR A 74 -45.72 -41.25 -18.24
N ALA A 75 -46.02 -42.09 -19.25
CA ALA A 75 -46.62 -41.66 -20.50
C ALA A 75 -47.97 -40.94 -20.27
N GLY A 76 -48.06 -39.69 -20.75
CA GLY A 76 -49.25 -38.85 -20.58
C GLY A 76 -49.25 -37.93 -19.37
N GLN A 77 -48.25 -38.05 -18.48
CA GLN A 77 -48.04 -37.15 -17.33
C GLN A 77 -46.73 -36.35 -17.45
N MET A 78 -46.02 -36.46 -18.58
CA MET A 78 -44.73 -35.81 -18.79
C MET A 78 -44.87 -34.53 -19.62
N TYR A 79 -44.32 -33.44 -19.12
CA TYR A 79 -44.08 -32.22 -19.90
C TYR A 79 -42.68 -32.26 -20.52
N VAL A 80 -42.62 -32.58 -21.81
CA VAL A 80 -41.37 -32.76 -22.58
C VAL A 80 -41.21 -31.67 -23.64
N PRO A 81 -39.99 -31.21 -23.91
CA PRO A 81 -39.74 -30.13 -24.86
C PRO A 81 -40.04 -30.55 -26.30
N ASN A 82 -40.33 -29.58 -27.17
CA ASN A 82 -40.24 -29.82 -28.60
C ASN A 82 -38.76 -29.88 -29.00
N ASN A 83 -38.24 -31.10 -29.18
CA ASN A 83 -36.82 -31.33 -29.49
C ASN A 83 -36.29 -30.48 -30.65
N ALA A 84 -37.07 -30.21 -31.71
CA ALA A 84 -36.58 -29.42 -32.84
C ALA A 84 -36.36 -27.95 -32.49
N ASN A 85 -37.27 -27.36 -31.70
CA ASN A 85 -37.18 -25.97 -31.29
C ASN A 85 -36.09 -25.79 -30.22
N LEU A 86 -36.08 -26.65 -29.20
CA LEU A 86 -35.10 -26.57 -28.12
C LEU A 86 -33.67 -26.81 -28.63
N MET A 87 -33.48 -27.69 -29.61
CA MET A 87 -32.17 -27.90 -30.23
C MET A 87 -31.70 -26.73 -31.12
N ALA A 88 -32.62 -25.92 -31.66
CA ALA A 88 -32.25 -24.70 -32.38
C ALA A 88 -31.76 -23.61 -31.42
N GLU A 89 -32.35 -23.51 -30.23
CA GLU A 89 -32.01 -22.53 -29.19
C GLU A 89 -30.88 -23.01 -28.26
N TYR A 90 -30.52 -24.30 -28.34
CA TYR A 90 -29.52 -24.95 -27.51
C TYR A 90 -28.18 -24.20 -27.33
N PRO A 91 -27.57 -23.59 -28.38
CA PRO A 91 -26.35 -22.80 -28.21
C PRO A 91 -26.54 -21.59 -27.30
N ASP A 92 -27.67 -20.91 -27.41
CA ASP A 92 -27.98 -19.70 -26.64
C ASP A 92 -28.29 -20.08 -25.19
N LEU A 93 -29.03 -21.17 -24.95
CA LEU A 93 -29.28 -21.70 -23.61
C LEU A 93 -27.98 -22.06 -22.89
N ARG A 94 -27.05 -22.69 -23.61
CA ARG A 94 -25.73 -23.02 -23.08
C ARG A 94 -24.93 -21.77 -22.72
N GLN A 95 -24.93 -20.76 -23.58
CA GLN A 95 -24.22 -19.51 -23.33
C GLN A 95 -24.81 -18.74 -22.12
N GLN A 96 -26.14 -18.74 -21.98
CA GLN A 96 -26.83 -18.15 -20.83
C GLN A 96 -26.49 -18.90 -19.54
N ALA A 97 -26.48 -20.24 -19.56
CA ALA A 97 -26.10 -21.06 -18.41
C ALA A 97 -24.64 -20.86 -18.00
N GLU A 98 -23.72 -20.75 -18.97
CA GLU A 98 -22.29 -20.46 -18.73
C GLU A 98 -22.08 -19.06 -18.12
N THR A 99 -22.84 -18.08 -18.58
CA THR A 99 -22.81 -16.72 -18.03
C THR A 99 -23.28 -16.74 -16.57
N LEU A 100 -24.41 -17.40 -16.29
CA LEU A 100 -24.96 -17.53 -14.94
C LEU A 100 -24.00 -18.29 -14.00
N ALA A 101 -23.40 -19.38 -14.49
CA ALA A 101 -22.40 -20.17 -13.77
C ALA A 101 -21.13 -19.36 -13.45
N THR A 102 -20.68 -18.49 -14.37
CA THR A 102 -19.53 -17.61 -14.16
C THR A 102 -19.81 -16.56 -13.08
N VAL A 103 -21.02 -15.98 -13.09
CA VAL A 103 -21.47 -15.07 -12.02
C VAL A 103 -21.51 -15.76 -10.66
N ARG A 104 -21.83 -17.06 -10.62
CA ARG A 104 -21.88 -17.88 -9.40
C ARG A 104 -20.56 -18.52 -8.99
N GLY A 105 -19.55 -18.50 -9.86
CA GLY A 105 -18.24 -19.10 -9.61
C GLY A 105 -18.23 -20.64 -9.63
N CYS A 106 -19.19 -21.28 -10.32
CA CYS A 106 -19.32 -22.75 -10.38
C CYS A 106 -19.15 -23.26 -11.83
N LEU A 107 -17.96 -23.75 -12.19
CA LEU A 107 -17.63 -24.13 -13.59
C LEU A 107 -17.65 -25.65 -13.86
N ASP A 108 -18.07 -26.47 -12.90
CA ASP A 108 -18.05 -27.94 -13.02
C ASP A 108 -19.24 -28.46 -13.87
N ARG A 109 -18.93 -29.29 -14.88
CA ARG A 109 -19.92 -29.88 -15.82
C ARG A 109 -20.03 -31.40 -15.65
N PRO A 110 -21.25 -31.98 -15.70
CA PRO A 110 -21.43 -33.43 -15.83
C PRO A 110 -21.35 -33.89 -17.30
N GLY A 111 -20.80 -35.08 -17.56
CA GLY A 111 -20.78 -35.72 -18.88
C GLY A 111 -21.16 -37.20 -18.84
N VAL A 112 -21.83 -37.70 -19.88
CA VAL A 112 -22.25 -39.12 -20.01
C VAL A 112 -21.24 -39.91 -20.85
N ALA A 113 -20.80 -41.07 -20.37
CA ALA A 113 -19.88 -41.96 -21.07
C ALA A 113 -20.59 -42.87 -22.09
N ALA A 114 -19.96 -43.08 -23.26
CA ALA A 114 -20.38 -44.05 -24.28
C ALA A 114 -19.57 -45.36 -24.17
N GLY A 115 -20.25 -46.50 -24.00
CA GLY A 115 -19.72 -47.85 -24.25
C GLY A 115 -19.17 -48.63 -23.03
N PRO A 116 -19.15 -49.99 -23.09
CA PRO A 116 -18.76 -50.83 -21.95
C PRO A 116 -17.23 -50.84 -21.75
N PRO A 117 -16.71 -50.89 -20.49
CA PRO A 117 -15.29 -50.70 -20.24
C PRO A 117 -14.49 -52.00 -20.45
N ALA A 118 -13.32 -51.84 -21.08
CA ALA A 118 -12.28 -52.87 -21.13
C ALA A 118 -11.74 -53.19 -19.71
N ALA A 119 -11.48 -54.47 -19.45
CA ALA A 119 -10.99 -54.97 -18.18
C ALA A 119 -9.62 -54.37 -17.79
N GLN A 120 -9.53 -53.71 -16.63
CA GLN A 120 -8.26 -53.21 -16.08
C GLN A 120 -8.20 -53.31 -14.54
N SER A 121 -6.98 -53.52 -14.03
CA SER A 121 -6.64 -53.92 -12.65
C SER A 121 -6.75 -52.77 -11.65
N GLY A 122 -7.76 -52.82 -10.77
CA GLY A 122 -7.98 -51.89 -9.67
C GLY A 122 -9.08 -52.39 -8.73
N ALA A 123 -9.21 -51.81 -7.54
CA ALA A 123 -10.30 -52.12 -6.61
C ALA A 123 -11.24 -50.91 -6.49
N TRP A 124 -12.55 -51.14 -6.59
CA TRP A 124 -13.56 -50.11 -6.40
C TRP A 124 -13.65 -49.72 -4.94
N ARG A 125 -13.43 -48.44 -4.64
CA ARG A 125 -13.43 -47.90 -3.28
C ARG A 125 -14.37 -46.73 -3.12
N VAL A 126 -14.98 -46.60 -1.93
CA VAL A 126 -15.84 -45.46 -1.60
C VAL A 126 -15.02 -44.17 -1.59
N ALA A 127 -15.41 -43.21 -2.44
CA ALA A 127 -14.68 -41.99 -2.73
C ALA A 127 -15.22 -40.74 -2.02
N ASP A 128 -16.39 -40.85 -1.37
CA ASP A 128 -16.95 -39.78 -0.55
C ASP A 128 -16.12 -39.60 0.72
N VAL A 129 -15.37 -38.51 0.80
CA VAL A 129 -14.42 -38.26 1.89
C VAL A 129 -15.12 -38.07 3.24
N ASP A 130 -16.37 -37.60 3.22
CA ASP A 130 -17.20 -37.39 4.40
C ASP A 130 -17.95 -38.66 4.85
N SER A 131 -17.88 -39.75 4.06
CA SER A 131 -18.46 -41.03 4.44
C SER A 131 -17.59 -41.74 5.47
N LYS A 132 -18.21 -42.31 6.51
CA LYS A 132 -17.51 -43.18 7.48
C LYS A 132 -16.81 -44.37 6.82
N ARG A 133 -17.18 -44.69 5.58
CA ARG A 133 -16.69 -45.82 4.79
C ARG A 133 -15.66 -45.40 3.73
N PHE A 134 -15.19 -44.14 3.76
CA PHE A 134 -14.21 -43.63 2.81
C PHE A 134 -12.99 -44.55 2.68
N GLY A 135 -12.69 -44.96 1.44
CA GLY A 135 -11.59 -45.85 1.12
C GLY A 135 -11.85 -47.34 1.30
N GLU A 136 -13.00 -47.77 1.82
CA GLU A 136 -13.37 -49.19 1.88
C GLU A 136 -13.57 -49.78 0.47
N ILE A 137 -13.18 -51.05 0.28
CA ILE A 137 -13.37 -51.77 -0.99
C ILE A 137 -14.81 -52.29 -1.05
N VAL A 138 -15.49 -52.04 -2.16
CA VAL A 138 -16.81 -52.63 -2.43
C VAL A 138 -16.64 -53.97 -3.17
N PRO A 139 -17.25 -55.07 -2.69
CA PRO A 139 -17.15 -56.38 -3.33
C PRO A 139 -17.71 -56.37 -4.77
N PRO A 140 -17.15 -57.19 -5.69
CA PRO A 140 -17.60 -57.24 -7.09
C PRO A 140 -19.07 -57.63 -7.30
N GLY A 141 -19.69 -58.35 -6.36
CA GLY A 141 -21.08 -58.80 -6.46
C GLY A 141 -22.12 -57.69 -6.26
N ASP A 142 -21.79 -56.64 -5.51
CA ASP A 142 -22.70 -55.49 -5.29
C ASP A 142 -22.68 -54.52 -6.50
N LEU A 143 -21.63 -54.62 -7.31
CA LEU A 143 -21.39 -53.78 -8.48
C LEU A 143 -22.18 -54.20 -9.73
N THR A 144 -23.00 -55.26 -9.67
CA THR A 144 -23.73 -55.79 -10.84
C THR A 144 -25.21 -55.42 -10.92
N ASP A 145 -25.77 -54.68 -9.95
CA ASP A 145 -27.18 -54.25 -9.98
C ASP A 145 -27.40 -53.12 -11.02
N PRO A 146 -28.17 -53.32 -12.10
CA PRO A 146 -28.36 -52.31 -13.14
C PRO A 146 -29.38 -51.21 -12.76
N THR A 147 -30.15 -51.37 -11.68
CA THR A 147 -31.17 -50.40 -11.24
C THR A 147 -30.67 -49.36 -10.23
N GLY A 148 -29.52 -49.60 -9.60
CA GLY A 148 -28.95 -48.73 -8.56
C GLY A 148 -27.56 -48.16 -8.89
N ASN A 149 -27.09 -48.30 -10.13
CA ASN A 149 -25.70 -48.02 -10.52
C ASN A 149 -25.60 -47.08 -11.73
N VAL A 150 -24.85 -45.99 -11.59
CA VAL A 150 -24.50 -45.10 -12.71
C VAL A 150 -22.98 -45.04 -12.85
N HIS A 151 -22.47 -45.47 -14.01
CA HIS A 151 -21.04 -45.44 -14.33
C HIS A 151 -20.66 -44.10 -14.95
N LEU A 152 -19.64 -43.43 -14.41
CA LEU A 152 -19.16 -42.13 -14.88
C LEU A 152 -17.68 -42.23 -15.26
N ILE A 153 -17.33 -41.86 -16.49
CA ILE A 153 -15.93 -41.78 -16.93
C ILE A 153 -15.56 -40.31 -17.01
N VAL A 154 -14.59 -39.88 -16.19
CA VAL A 154 -14.09 -38.50 -16.17
C VAL A 154 -12.59 -38.54 -16.48
N GLY A 155 -12.23 -38.28 -17.74
CA GLY A 155 -10.85 -38.46 -18.22
C GLY A 155 -10.38 -39.91 -18.08
N ASP A 156 -9.18 -40.12 -17.54
CA ASP A 156 -8.61 -41.46 -17.29
C ASP A 156 -9.13 -42.13 -15.99
N GLN A 157 -10.04 -41.47 -15.26
CA GLN A 157 -10.56 -41.96 -13.97
C GLN A 157 -11.96 -42.58 -14.13
N GLN A 158 -12.10 -43.84 -13.73
CA GLN A 158 -13.39 -44.51 -13.67
C GLN A 158 -14.04 -44.28 -12.30
N LYS A 159 -15.20 -43.62 -12.30
CA LYS A 159 -16.02 -43.35 -11.11
C LYS A 159 -17.39 -43.99 -11.27
N ARG A 160 -18.08 -44.25 -10.17
CA ARG A 160 -19.41 -44.88 -10.16
C ARG A 160 -20.22 -44.36 -8.99
N LEU A 161 -21.49 -44.05 -9.19
CA LEU A 161 -22.44 -43.84 -8.08
C LEU A 161 -23.14 -45.16 -7.77
N HIS A 162 -23.19 -45.52 -6.50
CA HIS A 162 -23.71 -46.80 -6.02
C HIS A 162 -24.56 -46.60 -4.76
N LEU A 163 -25.75 -47.20 -4.72
CA LEU A 163 -26.56 -47.26 -3.51
C LEU A 163 -26.06 -48.41 -2.62
N LEU A 164 -25.56 -48.07 -1.43
CA LEU A 164 -25.02 -49.02 -0.47
C LEU A 164 -25.92 -49.04 0.77
N GLY A 165 -26.98 -49.85 0.72
CA GLY A 165 -28.13 -49.72 1.64
C GLY A 165 -29.02 -48.54 1.23
N ASP A 166 -29.38 -47.67 2.17
CA ASP A 166 -30.21 -46.46 1.90
C ASP A 166 -29.37 -45.22 1.54
N ALA A 167 -28.03 -45.34 1.50
CA ALA A 167 -27.12 -44.23 1.26
C ALA A 167 -26.51 -44.31 -0.15
N LEU A 168 -26.69 -43.25 -0.93
CA LEU A 168 -26.02 -43.08 -2.21
C LEU A 168 -24.56 -42.68 -1.97
N VAL A 169 -23.62 -43.48 -2.46
CA VAL A 169 -22.18 -43.24 -2.32
C VAL A 169 -21.47 -43.20 -3.67
N SER A 170 -20.45 -42.35 -3.79
CA SER A 170 -19.55 -42.36 -4.95
C SER A 170 -18.40 -43.35 -4.74
N LEU A 171 -18.05 -44.08 -5.80
CA LEU A 171 -16.98 -45.05 -5.88
C LEU A 171 -15.98 -44.61 -6.94
N GLU A 172 -14.69 -44.85 -6.70
CA GLU A 172 -13.62 -44.67 -7.68
C GLU A 172 -12.85 -45.98 -7.83
N LEU A 173 -12.44 -46.31 -9.06
CA LEU A 173 -11.57 -47.45 -9.31
C LEU A 173 -10.13 -47.06 -8.99
N VAL A 174 -9.58 -47.66 -7.93
CA VAL A 174 -8.29 -47.26 -7.35
C VAL A 174 -7.24 -48.35 -7.57
N ASN A 175 -6.15 -47.98 -8.25
CA ASN A 175 -5.03 -48.87 -8.53
C ASN A 175 -3.89 -48.71 -7.49
N ASP A 176 -3.69 -47.49 -6.99
CA ASP A 176 -2.72 -47.13 -5.94
C ASP A 176 -3.44 -46.33 -4.86
N PHE A 177 -3.64 -46.95 -3.69
CA PHE A 177 -4.47 -46.40 -2.62
C PHE A 177 -3.83 -45.21 -1.92
N ASP A 178 -2.52 -45.22 -1.69
CA ASP A 178 -1.86 -44.17 -0.92
C ASP A 178 -1.76 -42.88 -1.72
N ALA A 179 -1.40 -42.97 -3.01
CA ALA A 179 -1.40 -41.82 -3.91
C ALA A 179 -2.82 -41.28 -4.19
N TRP A 180 -3.82 -42.16 -4.22
CA TRP A 180 -5.22 -41.76 -4.38
C TRP A 180 -5.77 -41.05 -3.14
N LYS A 181 -5.49 -41.59 -1.94
CA LYS A 181 -5.88 -41.00 -0.66
C LYS A 181 -5.24 -39.64 -0.42
N GLU A 182 -3.96 -39.47 -0.78
CA GLU A 182 -3.24 -38.20 -0.61
C GLU A 182 -3.78 -37.08 -1.52
N ARG A 183 -4.30 -37.41 -2.71
CA ARG A 183 -4.94 -36.41 -3.60
C ARG A 183 -6.31 -35.94 -3.11
N LYS A 184 -6.97 -36.73 -2.27
CA LYS A 184 -8.29 -36.39 -1.69
C LYS A 184 -8.15 -35.65 -0.34
N ARG A 185 -6.95 -35.24 0.04
CA ARG A 185 -6.67 -34.51 1.31
C ARG A 185 -7.15 -33.05 1.21
N PRO A 186 -7.81 -32.49 2.26
CA PRO A 186 -8.30 -31.11 2.23
C PRO A 186 -7.16 -30.11 1.98
N GLY A 187 -7.36 -29.17 1.04
CA GLY A 187 -6.43 -28.07 0.75
C GLY A 187 -5.50 -28.26 -0.45
N LEU A 188 -5.65 -29.33 -1.23
CA LEU A 188 -5.00 -29.49 -2.55
C LEU A 188 -5.99 -29.19 -3.69
N PRO A 189 -5.54 -28.67 -4.85
CA PRO A 189 -6.41 -28.41 -5.99
C PRO A 189 -7.03 -29.74 -6.48
N GLY A 190 -8.36 -29.86 -6.42
CA GLY A 190 -9.12 -31.06 -6.83
C GLY A 190 -9.49 -32.06 -5.72
N GLY A 191 -9.31 -31.71 -4.44
CA GLY A 191 -9.83 -32.51 -3.32
C GLY A 191 -11.22 -32.04 -2.88
N ASP A 192 -12.26 -32.85 -3.11
CA ASP A 192 -13.66 -32.58 -2.67
C ASP A 192 -13.89 -32.77 -1.15
N ALA A 193 -12.84 -32.83 -0.35
CA ALA A 193 -12.97 -33.03 1.10
C ALA A 193 -13.27 -31.70 1.78
N GLY A 194 -14.45 -31.60 2.41
CA GLY A 194 -14.81 -30.50 3.29
C GLY A 194 -13.74 -30.27 4.36
N ASP A 195 -13.47 -29.02 4.67
CA ASP A 195 -12.54 -28.64 5.75
C ASP A 195 -13.02 -29.25 7.08
N LEU A 196 -12.19 -30.11 7.69
CA LEU A 196 -12.46 -30.81 8.98
C LEU A 196 -12.80 -29.85 10.15
N ARG A 197 -12.58 -28.55 9.96
CA ARG A 197 -12.91 -27.48 10.92
C ARG A 197 -14.35 -27.00 10.78
N LEU A 198 -15.10 -27.40 9.74
CA LEU A 198 -16.45 -26.94 9.45
C LEU A 198 -17.46 -28.07 9.65
N MET A 199 -18.63 -27.75 10.21
CA MET A 199 -19.80 -28.64 10.13
C MET A 199 -20.70 -28.19 8.96
N ALA A 200 -21.65 -29.04 8.57
CA ALA A 200 -22.64 -28.66 7.55
C ALA A 200 -23.55 -27.52 8.06
N CYS A 201 -23.84 -26.55 7.18
CA CYS A 201 -24.68 -25.38 7.49
C CYS A 201 -26.17 -25.74 7.51
N GLU A 202 -26.73 -25.96 8.71
CA GLU A 202 -28.14 -26.17 8.95
C GLU A 202 -28.90 -24.86 9.20
N LYS A 203 -30.05 -24.72 8.53
CA LYS A 203 -30.99 -23.62 8.73
C LYS A 203 -32.30 -24.20 9.25
N LEU A 204 -32.96 -23.47 10.16
CA LEU A 204 -34.35 -23.73 10.50
C LEU A 204 -35.25 -23.44 9.30
N ALA A 205 -36.49 -23.93 9.35
CA ALA A 205 -37.52 -23.64 8.34
C ALA A 205 -37.72 -22.12 8.11
N SER A 206 -37.41 -21.28 9.10
CA SER A 206 -37.43 -19.82 8.99
C SER A 206 -36.23 -19.22 8.22
N GLY A 207 -35.37 -20.03 7.62
CA GLY A 207 -34.14 -19.62 6.93
C GLY A 207 -32.99 -19.17 7.85
N LYS A 208 -33.17 -19.16 9.17
CA LYS A 208 -32.14 -18.74 10.14
C LYS A 208 -31.19 -19.90 10.45
N ARG A 209 -29.89 -19.64 10.42
CA ARG A 209 -28.85 -20.59 10.84
C ARG A 209 -28.97 -20.84 12.34
N GLN A 210 -29.26 -22.08 12.70
CA GLN A 210 -29.32 -22.49 14.10
C GLN A 210 -29.12 -24.00 14.21
N LEU A 211 -28.17 -24.41 15.04
CA LEU A 211 -27.90 -25.81 15.38
C LEU A 211 -27.86 -25.97 16.90
N THR A 212 -28.51 -27.02 17.41
CA THR A 212 -28.50 -27.34 18.85
C THR A 212 -27.21 -28.05 19.24
N LEU A 213 -26.78 -27.90 20.50
CA LEU A 213 -25.54 -28.50 20.98
C LEU A 213 -25.50 -30.02 20.79
N THR A 214 -26.59 -30.72 21.11
CA THR A 214 -26.69 -32.19 20.95
C THR A 214 -26.51 -32.63 19.50
N ARG A 215 -27.20 -31.97 18.55
CA ARG A 215 -27.07 -32.29 17.12
C ARG A 215 -25.73 -31.89 16.55
N ALA A 216 -25.09 -30.86 17.11
CA ALA A 216 -23.73 -30.49 16.76
C ALA A 216 -22.73 -31.57 17.22
N LEU A 217 -22.85 -32.08 18.45
CA LEU A 217 -21.97 -33.14 18.98
C LEU A 217 -22.03 -34.45 18.18
N GLU A 218 -23.20 -34.80 17.63
CA GLU A 218 -23.39 -35.93 16.71
C GLU A 218 -22.60 -35.76 15.40
N LYS A 219 -22.37 -34.51 14.98
CA LYS A 219 -21.70 -34.15 13.72
C LYS A 219 -20.22 -33.82 13.90
N MET A 220 -19.77 -33.48 15.10
CA MET A 220 -18.37 -33.20 15.39
C MET A 220 -17.52 -34.47 15.30
N SER A 221 -16.30 -34.33 14.80
CA SER A 221 -15.33 -35.41 14.62
C SER A 221 -14.03 -35.09 15.37
N ASP A 222 -13.59 -35.93 16.32
CA ASP A 222 -12.34 -35.67 17.04
C ASP A 222 -11.13 -36.19 16.26
N SER A 223 -10.63 -35.37 15.34
CA SER A 223 -9.52 -35.72 14.46
C SER A 223 -8.16 -35.38 15.09
N LYS A 224 -7.18 -36.28 14.97
CA LYS A 224 -5.80 -36.04 15.43
C LYS A 224 -5.03 -35.18 14.41
N PHE A 225 -4.43 -34.10 14.90
CA PHE A 225 -3.54 -33.23 14.12
C PHE A 225 -2.12 -33.32 14.70
N ASP A 226 -1.18 -33.80 13.89
CA ASP A 226 0.22 -33.99 14.31
C ASP A 226 0.93 -32.66 14.61
N ASP A 227 0.42 -31.55 14.08
CA ASP A 227 0.92 -30.18 14.24
C ASP A 227 0.13 -29.33 15.25
N SER A 228 -0.71 -29.95 16.10
CA SER A 228 -1.55 -29.20 17.04
C SER A 228 -0.72 -28.30 17.98
N PRO A 229 -1.06 -27.01 18.13
CA PRO A 229 -0.26 -26.06 18.90
C PRO A 229 -0.41 -26.20 20.43
N HIS A 230 -1.36 -27.02 20.89
CA HIS A 230 -1.62 -27.24 22.33
C HIS A 230 -0.93 -28.52 22.82
N ARG A 231 -0.39 -28.47 24.04
CA ARG A 231 0.16 -29.66 24.71
C ARG A 231 -0.89 -30.31 25.60
N GLY A 232 -0.94 -31.65 25.58
CA GLY A 232 -1.89 -32.45 26.37
C GLY A 232 -3.13 -32.85 25.57
N PRO A 233 -4.05 -33.63 26.18
CA PRO A 233 -5.27 -34.11 25.53
C PRO A 233 -6.17 -32.92 25.17
N LYS A 234 -6.90 -33.02 24.04
CA LYS A 234 -7.92 -32.03 23.69
C LYS A 234 -9.06 -32.07 24.69
N ALA A 235 -9.63 -30.92 25.02
CA ALA A 235 -10.66 -30.80 26.05
C ALA A 235 -12.02 -30.35 25.50
N VAL A 236 -12.09 -29.85 24.26
CA VAL A 236 -13.33 -29.27 23.71
C VAL A 236 -14.49 -30.26 23.68
N ARG A 237 -14.26 -31.44 23.11
CA ARG A 237 -15.34 -32.44 22.95
C ARG A 237 -15.87 -32.90 24.30
N GLU A 238 -14.99 -33.32 25.20
CA GLU A 238 -15.32 -33.76 26.56
C GLU A 238 -16.08 -32.67 27.34
N PHE A 239 -15.64 -31.41 27.24
CA PHE A 239 -16.33 -30.29 27.88
C PHE A 239 -17.75 -30.11 27.34
N LEU A 240 -17.93 -30.12 26.01
CA LEU A 240 -19.25 -29.93 25.38
C LEU A 240 -20.20 -31.11 25.67
N GLU A 241 -19.71 -32.35 25.69
CA GLU A 241 -20.47 -33.54 26.10
C GLU A 241 -20.94 -33.40 27.55
N SER A 242 -20.04 -33.01 28.47
CA SER A 242 -20.40 -32.75 29.87
C SER A 242 -21.42 -31.62 30.02
N VAL A 243 -21.34 -30.56 29.21
CA VAL A 243 -22.33 -29.47 29.17
C VAL A 243 -23.69 -29.98 28.68
N ALA A 244 -23.72 -30.81 27.63
CA ALA A 244 -24.95 -31.39 27.10
C ALA A 244 -25.63 -32.28 28.16
N GLU A 245 -24.87 -33.11 28.86
CA GLU A 245 -25.36 -33.99 29.93
C GLU A 245 -25.89 -33.24 31.16
N ASN A 246 -25.23 -32.14 31.56
CA ASN A 246 -25.53 -31.45 32.83
C ASN A 246 -26.37 -30.17 32.70
N GLY A 247 -26.50 -29.62 31.49
CA GLY A 247 -27.14 -28.32 31.25
C GLY A 247 -28.01 -28.23 29.99
N GLY A 248 -27.99 -29.22 29.10
CA GLY A 248 -28.76 -29.28 27.85
C GLY A 248 -28.33 -28.28 26.77
N ASP A 249 -28.02 -27.03 27.13
CA ASP A 249 -27.48 -25.98 26.26
C ASP A 249 -26.43 -25.14 27.01
N LEU A 250 -25.51 -24.53 26.25
CA LEU A 250 -24.44 -23.65 26.76
C LEU A 250 -24.98 -22.47 27.58
N THR A 251 -26.14 -21.92 27.22
CA THR A 251 -26.76 -20.78 27.92
C THR A 251 -27.24 -21.19 29.31
N THR A 252 -27.91 -22.34 29.38
CA THR A 252 -28.45 -22.90 30.63
C THR A 252 -27.33 -23.34 31.55
N TYR A 253 -26.29 -23.96 30.99
CA TYR A 253 -25.09 -24.35 31.73
C TYR A 253 -24.38 -23.16 32.38
N HIS A 254 -24.20 -22.06 31.64
CA HIS A 254 -23.64 -20.82 32.18
C HIS A 254 -24.44 -20.28 33.37
N ALA A 255 -25.77 -20.17 33.23
CA ALA A 255 -26.63 -19.68 34.31
C ALA A 255 -26.59 -20.59 35.55
N SER A 256 -26.54 -21.91 35.34
CA SER A 256 -26.40 -22.89 36.42
C SER A 256 -25.06 -22.78 37.14
N PHE A 257 -23.97 -22.59 36.40
CA PHE A 257 -22.62 -22.43 36.95
C PHE A 257 -22.51 -21.17 37.81
N LEU A 258 -22.95 -20.00 37.34
CA LEU A 258 -22.87 -18.76 38.13
C LEU A 258 -23.67 -18.88 39.43
N ARG A 259 -24.89 -19.41 39.35
CA ARG A 259 -25.75 -19.60 40.54
C ARG A 259 -25.14 -20.56 41.57
N LYS A 260 -24.46 -21.64 41.14
CA LYS A 260 -23.95 -22.69 42.03
C LYS A 260 -22.50 -22.47 42.49
N SER A 261 -21.70 -21.72 41.74
CA SER A 261 -20.26 -21.57 42.00
C SER A 261 -19.93 -20.59 43.13
N GLY A 262 -20.87 -19.73 43.53
CA GLY A 262 -20.62 -18.67 44.51
C GLY A 262 -19.77 -17.51 43.97
N LEU A 263 -19.51 -17.49 42.66
CA LEU A 263 -18.84 -16.41 41.96
C LEU A 263 -19.80 -15.22 41.84
N SER A 264 -19.33 -14.01 42.15
CA SER A 264 -20.15 -12.81 41.98
C SER A 264 -20.42 -12.52 40.50
N ASP A 265 -21.68 -12.31 40.13
CA ASP A 265 -22.11 -12.00 38.76
C ASP A 265 -21.42 -10.76 38.16
N ASN A 266 -20.98 -9.82 39.01
CA ASN A 266 -20.28 -8.60 38.61
C ASN A 266 -18.75 -8.74 38.61
N SER A 267 -18.23 -9.92 38.92
CA SER A 267 -16.78 -10.15 38.93
C SER A 267 -16.21 -10.22 37.51
N ALA A 268 -14.96 -9.82 37.36
CA ALA A 268 -14.26 -9.90 36.07
C ALA A 268 -14.24 -11.34 35.52
N ALA A 269 -14.07 -12.34 36.38
CA ALA A 269 -14.10 -13.75 36.01
C ALA A 269 -15.49 -14.22 35.54
N ALA A 270 -16.59 -13.71 36.14
CA ALA A 270 -17.95 -14.02 35.69
C ALA A 270 -18.23 -13.41 34.30
N HIS A 271 -17.79 -12.17 34.06
CA HIS A 271 -17.89 -11.52 32.75
C HIS A 271 -17.04 -12.22 31.69
N GLU A 272 -15.80 -12.60 32.00
CA GLU A 272 -14.92 -13.37 31.11
C GLU A 272 -15.56 -14.73 30.76
N TYR A 273 -16.02 -15.48 31.77
CA TYR A 273 -16.67 -16.78 31.59
C TYR A 273 -17.93 -16.69 30.70
N LYS A 274 -18.78 -15.68 30.92
CA LYS A 274 -19.97 -15.42 30.08
C LYS A 274 -19.61 -15.17 28.62
N ASN A 275 -18.57 -14.38 28.37
CA ASN A 275 -18.12 -14.06 27.01
C ASN A 275 -17.56 -15.30 26.30
N LEU A 276 -16.74 -16.10 26.97
CA LEU A 276 -16.18 -17.34 26.41
C LEU A 276 -17.27 -18.38 26.09
N ILE A 277 -18.28 -18.55 26.95
CA ILE A 277 -19.44 -19.42 26.65
C ILE A 277 -20.25 -18.88 25.47
N SER A 278 -20.41 -17.56 25.35
CA SER A 278 -21.13 -16.94 24.24
C SER A 278 -20.40 -17.14 22.90
N ILE A 279 -19.07 -17.09 22.90
CA ILE A 279 -18.23 -17.41 21.73
C ILE A 279 -18.45 -18.87 21.30
N LEU A 280 -18.41 -19.83 22.25
CA LEU A 280 -18.69 -21.23 21.95
C LEU A 280 -20.11 -21.43 21.38
N LYS A 281 -21.10 -20.74 21.93
CA LYS A 281 -22.48 -20.83 21.44
C LYS A 281 -22.61 -20.33 20.01
N LEU A 282 -21.98 -19.21 19.66
CA LEU A 282 -22.00 -18.68 18.29
C LEU A 282 -21.26 -19.62 17.34
N ALA A 283 -20.09 -20.13 17.75
CA ALA A 283 -19.31 -21.09 16.98
C ALA A 283 -20.12 -22.37 16.66
N VAL A 284 -20.85 -22.90 17.64
CA VAL A 284 -21.65 -24.12 17.49
C VAL A 284 -22.96 -23.85 16.74
N SER A 285 -23.74 -22.85 17.13
CA SER A 285 -25.11 -22.67 16.65
C SER A 285 -25.24 -21.83 15.38
N TYR A 286 -24.41 -20.79 15.23
CA TYR A 286 -24.54 -19.83 14.12
C TYR A 286 -23.48 -20.07 13.03
N ASP A 287 -22.21 -20.11 13.43
CA ASP A 287 -21.10 -20.36 12.49
C ASP A 287 -21.02 -21.84 12.11
N GLN A 288 -21.54 -22.72 12.97
CA GLN A 288 -21.64 -24.17 12.78
C GLN A 288 -20.31 -24.78 12.36
N VAL A 289 -19.26 -24.47 13.13
CA VAL A 289 -17.91 -24.98 12.94
C VAL A 289 -17.62 -26.15 13.88
N ASP A 290 -16.82 -27.12 13.41
CA ASP A 290 -16.41 -28.26 14.24
C ASP A 290 -15.40 -27.80 15.28
N CYS A 291 -15.95 -27.40 16.43
CA CYS A 291 -15.20 -26.84 17.54
C CYS A 291 -14.11 -27.80 18.05
N SER A 292 -14.28 -29.12 17.90
CA SER A 292 -13.33 -30.13 18.37
C SER A 292 -12.03 -30.17 17.55
N ASN A 293 -12.04 -29.64 16.33
CA ASN A 293 -10.89 -29.55 15.44
C ASN A 293 -10.29 -28.15 15.35
N LEU A 294 -10.85 -27.16 16.06
CA LEU A 294 -10.39 -25.78 16.04
C LEU A 294 -9.43 -25.46 17.19
N ALA A 295 -8.17 -25.19 16.86
CA ALA A 295 -7.16 -24.78 17.84
C ALA A 295 -7.56 -23.51 18.63
N CYS A 296 -8.16 -22.51 17.99
CA CYS A 296 -8.60 -21.30 18.71
C CYS A 296 -9.72 -21.60 19.73
N ILE A 297 -10.61 -22.53 19.41
CA ILE A 297 -11.69 -22.96 20.31
C ILE A 297 -11.17 -23.86 21.44
N GLU A 298 -10.15 -24.68 21.16
CA GLU A 298 -9.42 -25.44 22.18
C GLU A 298 -8.80 -24.52 23.24
N GLN A 299 -8.19 -23.40 22.85
CA GLN A 299 -7.69 -22.41 23.80
C GLN A 299 -8.81 -21.75 24.63
N VAL A 300 -9.98 -21.51 24.02
CA VAL A 300 -11.16 -20.96 24.71
C VAL A 300 -11.68 -21.94 25.77
N VAL A 301 -11.83 -23.22 25.44
CA VAL A 301 -12.31 -24.24 26.39
C VAL A 301 -11.32 -24.46 27.53
N ARG A 302 -10.02 -24.48 27.25
CA ARG A 302 -9.00 -24.57 28.31
C ARG A 302 -9.10 -23.42 29.29
N ARG A 303 -9.29 -22.18 28.79
CA ARG A 303 -9.48 -21.02 29.65
C ARG A 303 -10.77 -21.11 30.49
N LEU A 304 -11.86 -21.63 29.92
CA LEU A 304 -13.09 -21.91 30.66
C LEU A 304 -12.85 -22.89 31.81
N LEU A 305 -12.14 -23.99 31.56
CA LEU A 305 -11.79 -24.98 32.57
C LEU A 305 -10.88 -24.40 33.66
N GLU A 306 -9.91 -23.55 33.30
CA GLU A 306 -9.06 -22.84 34.27
C GLU A 306 -9.90 -21.95 35.21
N ILE A 307 -10.85 -21.20 34.66
CA ILE A 307 -11.78 -20.39 35.46
C ILE A 307 -12.60 -21.29 36.39
N GLN A 308 -13.14 -22.41 35.90
CA GLN A 308 -13.89 -23.34 36.76
C GLN A 308 -13.03 -23.88 37.90
N VAL A 309 -11.79 -24.27 37.64
CA VAL A 309 -10.88 -24.79 38.68
C VAL A 309 -10.46 -23.69 39.66
N ALA A 310 -10.13 -22.48 39.17
CA ALA A 310 -9.78 -21.35 40.02
C ALA A 310 -10.95 -20.94 40.94
N VAL A 311 -12.17 -20.91 40.41
CA VAL A 311 -13.40 -20.61 41.15
C VAL A 311 -13.71 -21.71 42.17
N ARG A 312 -13.51 -22.99 41.82
CA ARG A 312 -13.65 -24.11 42.79
C ARG A 312 -12.65 -24.01 43.94
N ARG A 313 -11.43 -23.53 43.70
CA ARG A 313 -10.43 -23.32 44.76
C ARG A 313 -10.82 -22.18 45.69
N ASN A 314 -11.21 -21.03 45.12
CA ASN A 314 -11.70 -19.90 45.88
C ASN A 314 -12.65 -19.04 45.02
N PRO A 315 -13.97 -19.10 45.25
CA PRO A 315 -14.93 -18.40 44.41
C PRO A 315 -14.97 -16.89 44.65
N LYS A 316 -14.52 -16.42 45.83
CA LYS A 316 -14.43 -14.99 46.16
C LYS A 316 -13.19 -14.35 45.54
N HIS A 317 -12.09 -15.10 45.45
CA HIS A 317 -10.83 -14.64 44.87
C HIS A 317 -10.17 -15.75 44.02
N PRO A 318 -10.65 -15.99 42.78
CA PRO A 318 -10.07 -17.00 41.91
C PRO A 318 -8.61 -16.65 41.54
N THR A 319 -7.66 -17.54 41.85
CA THR A 319 -6.22 -17.39 41.55
C THR A 319 -5.80 -18.29 40.40
N PHE A 320 -4.99 -17.76 39.46
CA PHE A 320 -4.63 -18.45 38.22
C PHE A 320 -3.14 -18.86 38.12
N ASP A 321 -2.36 -18.62 39.18
CA ASP A 321 -0.88 -18.76 39.19
C ASP A 321 -0.37 -20.17 38.84
N ALA A 322 -1.24 -21.19 38.88
CA ALA A 322 -0.89 -22.58 38.59
C ALA A 322 -1.15 -23.02 37.13
N PHE A 323 -1.71 -22.15 36.28
CA PHE A 323 -2.17 -22.52 34.92
C PHE A 323 -1.23 -22.10 33.79
N ASP A 324 -0.08 -21.49 34.09
CA ASP A 324 0.92 -21.09 33.10
C ASP A 324 1.40 -22.26 32.20
N TYR A 325 1.21 -23.51 32.64
CA TYR A 325 1.54 -24.69 31.85
C TYR A 325 0.66 -24.86 30.59
N ASN A 326 -0.60 -24.40 30.63
CA ASN A 326 -1.53 -24.50 29.50
C ASN A 326 -1.18 -23.54 28.36
N THR A 327 -0.54 -22.40 28.66
CA THR A 327 -0.15 -21.36 27.69
C THR A 327 1.29 -21.50 27.18
N ARG A 328 2.11 -22.35 27.81
CA ARG A 328 3.50 -22.66 27.41
C ARG A 328 3.64 -23.28 26.02
N GLY A 329 2.56 -23.68 25.34
CA GLY A 329 2.58 -24.23 23.97
C GLY A 329 2.68 -23.16 22.87
N THR A 330 2.04 -22.01 23.09
CA THR A 330 1.81 -20.99 22.04
C THR A 330 2.70 -19.75 22.18
N VAL A 331 3.29 -19.53 23.35
CA VAL A 331 4.14 -18.36 23.66
C VAL A 331 5.31 -18.78 24.55
N ASP A 332 6.48 -18.15 24.42
CA ASP A 332 7.61 -18.38 25.34
C ASP A 332 7.36 -17.76 26.74
N GLU A 333 8.17 -18.13 27.73
CA GLU A 333 8.05 -17.69 29.14
C GLU A 333 8.14 -16.16 29.34
N VAL A 334 8.42 -15.38 28.28
CA VAL A 334 8.55 -13.92 28.28
C VAL A 334 7.57 -13.26 27.30
N GLY A 335 6.61 -14.01 26.73
CA GLY A 335 5.61 -13.49 25.81
C GLY A 335 6.06 -13.38 24.34
N GLY A 336 7.16 -14.04 23.96
CA GLY A 336 7.72 -14.08 22.60
C GLY A 336 7.23 -15.26 21.75
N ALA A 337 7.41 -15.16 20.43
CA ALA A 337 7.02 -16.19 19.49
C ALA A 337 7.96 -17.41 19.57
N ARG A 338 7.38 -18.61 19.75
CA ARG A 338 8.14 -19.85 19.81
C ARG A 338 8.32 -20.43 18.41
N ALA A 339 9.56 -20.52 17.93
CA ALA A 339 9.90 -21.15 16.65
C ALA A 339 10.54 -22.52 16.92
N GLY A 340 9.73 -23.54 17.17
CA GLY A 340 10.19 -24.89 17.53
C GLY A 340 11.19 -25.48 16.53
N GLY A 341 10.87 -25.45 15.23
CA GLY A 341 11.78 -25.91 14.18
C GLY A 341 13.06 -25.07 14.05
N TYR A 342 13.03 -23.79 14.42
CA TYR A 342 14.25 -22.97 14.49
C TYR A 342 15.08 -23.31 15.72
N ALA A 343 14.47 -23.62 16.85
CA ALA A 343 15.16 -24.05 18.06
C ALA A 343 15.80 -25.44 17.87
N GLU A 344 15.10 -26.37 17.23
CA GLU A 344 15.64 -27.67 16.83
C GLU A 344 16.77 -27.51 15.81
N TRP A 345 16.59 -26.66 14.79
CA TRP A 345 17.66 -26.36 13.85
C TRP A 345 18.86 -25.69 14.53
N ILE A 346 18.65 -24.76 15.47
CA ILE A 346 19.72 -24.16 16.29
C ILE A 346 20.44 -25.23 17.11
N ALA A 347 19.70 -26.15 17.75
CA ALA A 347 20.28 -27.23 18.53
C ALA A 347 21.08 -28.21 17.63
N GLU A 348 20.58 -28.50 16.43
CA GLU A 348 21.26 -29.30 15.41
C GLU A 348 22.53 -28.58 14.92
N GLN A 349 22.45 -27.27 14.65
CA GLN A 349 23.61 -26.45 14.29
C GLN A 349 24.63 -26.38 15.42
N GLN A 350 24.19 -26.28 16.68
CA GLN A 350 25.07 -26.30 17.85
C GLN A 350 25.71 -27.68 18.03
N LYS A 351 25.01 -28.77 17.75
CA LYS A 351 25.58 -30.13 17.70
C LYS A 351 26.61 -30.27 16.58
N ILE A 352 26.31 -29.74 15.39
CA ILE A 352 27.22 -29.74 14.24
C ILE A 352 28.46 -28.88 14.57
N GLU A 353 28.29 -27.70 15.16
CA GLU A 353 29.39 -26.84 15.61
C GLU A 353 30.19 -27.50 16.73
N ALA A 354 29.56 -28.17 17.69
CA ALA A 354 30.25 -28.90 18.76
C ALA A 354 31.03 -30.09 18.20
N LYS A 355 30.47 -30.85 17.25
CA LYS A 355 31.19 -31.89 16.51
C LYS A 355 32.35 -31.30 15.71
N THR A 356 32.13 -30.19 15.03
CA THR A 356 33.17 -29.51 14.25
C THR A 356 34.28 -29.00 15.17
N LEU A 357 33.96 -28.43 16.33
CA LEU A 357 34.90 -27.99 17.36
C LEU A 357 35.65 -29.16 17.98
N LYS A 358 34.99 -30.30 18.20
CA LYS A 358 35.61 -31.54 18.68
C LYS A 358 36.58 -32.09 17.64
N SER A 359 36.18 -32.22 16.38
CA SER A 359 37.05 -32.65 15.27
C SER A 359 38.19 -31.66 15.02
N THR A 360 37.95 -30.35 15.20
CA THR A 360 39.01 -29.33 15.11
C THR A 360 39.97 -29.40 16.30
N ARG A 361 39.49 -29.80 17.49
CA ARG A 361 40.32 -30.04 18.67
C ARG A 361 41.15 -31.31 18.51
N GLU A 362 40.54 -32.40 18.07
CA GLU A 362 41.21 -33.67 17.76
C GLU A 362 42.26 -33.44 16.67
N TRP A 363 41.93 -32.76 15.57
CA TRP A 363 42.90 -32.39 14.53
C TRP A 363 44.04 -31.49 15.04
N ARG A 364 43.78 -30.58 15.99
CA ARG A 364 44.83 -29.77 16.65
C ARG A 364 45.70 -30.61 17.58
N GLU A 365 45.13 -31.56 18.30
CA GLU A 365 45.85 -32.49 19.17
C GLU A 365 46.69 -33.46 18.31
N GLU A 366 46.18 -33.89 17.16
CA GLU A 366 46.85 -34.74 16.18
C GLU A 366 48.03 -34.00 15.52
N GLN A 367 47.82 -32.76 15.07
CA GLN A 367 48.88 -31.85 14.58
C GLN A 367 49.91 -31.51 15.67
N ALA A 368 49.49 -31.39 16.94
CA ALA A 368 50.41 -31.22 18.06
C ALA A 368 51.21 -32.51 18.35
N SER A 369 50.60 -33.68 18.16
CA SER A 369 51.26 -34.99 18.27
C SER A 369 52.25 -35.23 17.13
N GLU A 370 51.89 -34.81 15.90
CA GLU A 370 52.76 -34.86 14.72
C GLU A 370 53.93 -33.91 14.86
N ARG A 371 53.73 -32.70 15.42
CA ARG A 371 54.84 -31.79 15.77
C ARG A 371 55.73 -32.34 16.87
N ARG A 372 55.18 -33.06 17.85
CA ARG A 372 55.96 -33.78 18.88
C ARG A 372 56.73 -34.98 18.29
N ARG A 373 56.17 -35.67 17.28
CA ARG A 373 56.85 -36.73 16.52
C ARG A 373 57.94 -36.17 15.59
N ALA A 374 57.68 -35.06 14.92
CA ALA A 374 58.66 -34.37 14.07
C ALA A 374 59.80 -33.73 14.89
N GLY A 375 59.52 -33.31 16.13
CA GLY A 375 60.54 -32.85 17.08
C GLY A 375 61.38 -33.98 17.71
N ARG A 376 60.93 -35.24 17.64
CA ARG A 376 61.68 -36.42 18.12
C ARG A 376 62.65 -37.01 17.08
N PHE A 377 62.57 -36.57 15.83
CA PHE A 377 63.47 -37.01 14.75
C PHE A 377 64.71 -36.12 14.57
N ASN A 378 64.88 -35.11 15.43
CA ASN A 378 66.01 -34.17 15.37
C ASN A 378 66.74 -34.03 16.73
N GLN A 379 66.57 -35.02 17.61
CA GLN A 379 67.33 -35.19 18.86
C GLN A 379 68.01 -36.55 18.83
N ASP A 380 69.03 -36.64 17.97
CA ASP A 380 70.16 -37.57 18.08
C ASP A 380 71.33 -36.88 17.37
N LYS A 381 71.83 -35.82 18.00
CA LYS A 381 73.20 -35.28 17.90
C LYS A 381 73.33 -34.00 18.72
N ASP A 382 74.31 -34.06 19.63
CA ASP A 382 75.04 -32.96 20.27
C ASP A 382 74.40 -32.33 21.54
N ASP A 383 74.76 -32.98 22.66
CA ASP A 383 75.48 -32.49 23.84
C ASP A 383 75.01 -31.26 24.65
N ASP A 384 74.87 -31.52 25.97
CA ASP A 384 75.25 -30.74 27.15
C ASP A 384 75.39 -29.21 27.05
N GLU A 385 74.54 -28.47 27.80
CA GLU A 385 74.96 -27.49 28.83
C GLU A 385 73.78 -26.70 29.43
N GLU A 386 74.00 -26.20 30.65
CA GLU A 386 73.06 -25.66 31.64
C GLU A 386 72.48 -24.24 31.38
N ALA A 387 71.43 -23.94 32.16
CA ALA A 387 71.09 -22.66 32.82
C ALA A 387 70.05 -21.66 32.22
N ASP A 388 68.91 -21.63 32.92
CA ASP A 388 68.13 -20.50 33.48
C ASP A 388 67.32 -19.50 32.59
N PRO A 389 66.14 -18.99 33.05
CA PRO A 389 65.07 -18.44 32.21
C PRO A 389 64.94 -16.91 32.28
N SER A 390 64.45 -16.29 31.20
CA SER A 390 63.50 -15.15 31.28
C SER A 390 63.17 -14.58 29.90
N GLY A 391 61.94 -14.07 29.73
CA GLY A 391 61.64 -13.08 28.68
C GLY A 391 60.42 -13.39 27.81
N GLY A 392 59.24 -12.93 28.23
CA GLY A 392 58.01 -13.01 27.43
C GLY A 392 57.99 -12.08 26.20
N LYS A 393 57.36 -12.53 25.11
CA LYS A 393 56.86 -11.67 24.02
C LYS A 393 55.52 -12.20 23.47
N LYS A 394 54.45 -11.42 23.68
CA LYS A 394 53.11 -11.63 23.08
C LYS A 394 53.15 -11.32 21.57
N SER A 395 52.85 -12.30 20.71
CA SER A 395 52.68 -12.06 19.27
C SER A 395 51.28 -11.52 18.94
N LYS A 396 51.22 -10.32 18.34
CA LYS A 396 50.00 -9.68 17.81
C LYS A 396 49.36 -10.51 16.67
N LYS A 397 48.08 -10.85 16.82
CA LYS A 397 47.23 -11.48 15.79
C LYS A 397 46.96 -10.47 14.64
N LYS A 398 47.38 -10.80 13.42
CA LYS A 398 47.17 -10.02 12.18
C LYS A 398 45.69 -10.08 11.76
N LYS A 399 45.02 -8.93 11.65
CA LYS A 399 43.62 -8.78 11.24
C LYS A 399 43.51 -9.02 9.72
N LYS A 400 42.67 -9.97 9.27
CA LYS A 400 42.36 -10.20 7.83
C LYS A 400 41.87 -8.89 7.22
N LYS A 401 42.54 -8.37 6.18
CA LYS A 401 42.07 -7.22 5.39
C LYS A 401 40.85 -7.66 4.57
N GLY A 402 39.74 -6.90 4.63
CA GLY A 402 38.53 -7.14 3.85
C GLY A 402 38.76 -7.02 2.33
N GLY A 403 37.86 -7.58 1.54
CA GLY A 403 37.97 -7.61 0.07
C GLY A 403 37.83 -6.22 -0.60
N PRO A 404 38.19 -6.06 -1.89
CA PRO A 404 38.19 -4.77 -2.59
C PRO A 404 36.85 -4.02 -2.55
N SER A 405 35.73 -4.73 -2.70
CA SER A 405 34.39 -4.13 -2.70
C SER A 405 33.97 -3.64 -1.31
N GLU A 406 34.31 -4.38 -0.26
CA GLU A 406 34.10 -3.95 1.13
C GLU A 406 34.92 -2.69 1.44
N ALA A 407 36.19 -2.66 1.02
CA ALA A 407 37.04 -1.49 1.18
C ALA A 407 36.48 -0.26 0.42
N SER A 408 35.98 -0.46 -0.80
CA SER A 408 35.32 0.60 -1.59
C SER A 408 34.06 1.15 -0.89
N ALA A 409 33.19 0.29 -0.39
CA ALA A 409 32.00 0.69 0.35
C ALA A 409 32.34 1.45 1.65
N LEU A 410 33.29 0.93 2.45
CA LEU A 410 33.75 1.60 3.67
C LEU A 410 34.38 2.97 3.38
N LYS A 411 35.15 3.11 2.29
CA LYS A 411 35.72 4.40 1.86
C LYS A 411 34.63 5.41 1.54
N ARG A 412 33.55 5.00 0.86
CA ARG A 412 32.40 5.86 0.52
C ARG A 412 31.62 6.28 1.77
N LEU A 413 31.35 5.35 2.69
CA LEU A 413 30.70 5.66 3.96
C LEU A 413 31.51 6.65 4.79
N ALA A 414 32.83 6.44 4.90
CA ALA A 414 33.74 7.37 5.57
C ALA A 414 33.77 8.74 4.88
N SER A 415 33.67 8.78 3.55
CA SER A 415 33.55 10.03 2.79
C SER A 415 32.30 10.82 3.17
N GLY A 416 31.13 10.18 3.25
CA GLY A 416 29.88 10.84 3.65
C GLY A 416 29.97 11.48 5.03
N VAL A 417 30.55 10.76 6.00
CA VAL A 417 30.77 11.29 7.36
C VAL A 417 31.73 12.47 7.37
N ARG A 418 32.82 12.42 6.60
CA ARG A 418 33.77 13.54 6.48
C ARG A 418 33.12 14.77 5.83
N ASN A 419 32.33 14.55 4.78
CA ASN A 419 31.66 15.62 4.02
C ASN A 419 30.58 16.34 4.83
N MET A 420 29.98 15.69 5.83
CA MET A 420 29.06 16.35 6.76
C MET A 420 29.73 17.51 7.54
N GLY A 421 31.06 17.49 7.66
CA GLY A 421 31.85 18.55 8.29
C GLY A 421 31.64 18.63 9.80
N GLY A 422 32.06 19.75 10.40
CA GLY A 422 31.80 20.05 11.82
C GLY A 422 30.39 20.60 12.05
N CYS A 423 29.89 20.48 13.28
CA CYS A 423 28.63 21.09 13.68
C CYS A 423 28.75 22.62 13.64
N PRO A 424 27.80 23.35 13.00
CA PRO A 424 27.78 24.81 13.07
C PRO A 424 27.71 25.33 14.51
N VAL A 425 28.36 26.47 14.76
CA VAL A 425 28.40 27.12 16.07
C VAL A 425 26.99 27.50 16.53
N GLY A 426 26.70 27.35 17.82
CA GLY A 426 25.42 27.75 18.43
C GLY A 426 24.27 26.75 18.26
N MET A 427 24.47 25.59 17.63
CA MET A 427 23.45 24.55 17.55
C MET A 427 23.56 23.55 18.70
N ASN A 428 22.53 23.47 19.54
CA ASN A 428 22.42 22.41 20.55
C ASN A 428 21.25 21.46 20.25
N PRO A 429 21.28 20.19 20.75
CA PRO A 429 20.27 19.19 20.43
C PRO A 429 18.84 19.52 20.85
N LYS A 430 18.66 20.21 22.00
CA LYS A 430 17.34 20.52 22.53
C LYS A 430 16.67 21.61 21.68
N ASP A 431 17.41 22.66 21.35
CA ASP A 431 16.91 23.77 20.55
C ASP A 431 16.63 23.33 19.12
N CYS A 432 17.51 22.49 18.54
CA CYS A 432 17.25 21.90 17.21
C CYS A 432 15.98 21.05 17.19
N PHE A 433 15.70 20.29 18.26
CA PHE A 433 14.48 19.52 18.40
C PHE A 433 13.26 20.44 18.49
N GLN A 434 13.29 21.45 19.36
CA GLN A 434 12.21 22.44 19.49
C GLN A 434 11.98 23.18 18.18
N ASP A 435 13.03 23.59 17.47
CA ASP A 435 12.94 24.29 16.19
C ASP A 435 12.28 23.46 15.10
N ILE A 436 12.50 22.13 15.08
CA ILE A 436 11.79 21.24 14.15
C ILE A 436 10.29 21.15 14.48
N LEU A 437 9.93 21.17 15.77
CA LEU A 437 8.54 21.10 16.20
C LEU A 437 7.75 22.39 15.97
N LYS A 438 8.42 23.53 15.79
CA LYS A 438 7.78 24.81 15.42
C LYS A 438 7.18 24.80 14.00
N SER A 439 7.47 23.79 13.17
CA SER A 439 7.14 23.79 11.74
C SER A 439 5.65 23.71 11.38
N LYS A 440 4.78 23.26 12.29
CA LYS A 440 3.34 23.17 12.01
C LYS A 440 2.56 24.42 12.38
N ASP A 441 3.13 25.30 13.20
CA ASP A 441 2.37 26.36 13.83
C ASP A 441 2.93 27.74 13.53
N LEU A 442 2.58 28.23 12.34
CA LEU A 442 2.38 29.66 12.15
C LEU A 442 1.24 30.19 13.05
N TYR A 443 0.34 29.31 13.50
CA TYR A 443 -0.90 29.66 14.21
C TYR A 443 -1.03 29.14 15.66
N SER A 444 -0.35 28.07 16.08
CA SER A 444 -0.13 27.88 17.53
C SER A 444 0.96 28.80 18.01
N LEU A 445 0.55 29.68 18.90
CA LEU A 445 1.24 30.87 19.35
C LEU A 445 2.39 30.52 20.32
N SER A 446 3.23 29.54 19.99
CA SER A 446 4.46 29.24 20.73
C SER A 446 5.53 30.31 20.44
N SER A 447 5.25 31.53 20.91
CA SER A 447 6.10 32.66 21.33
C SER A 447 7.39 33.04 20.57
N THR A 448 7.77 32.40 19.45
CA THR A 448 9.10 32.62 18.84
C THR A 448 9.11 33.19 17.43
N THR A 449 8.00 33.16 16.68
CA THR A 449 7.91 33.65 15.29
C THR A 449 7.00 34.85 15.09
N VAL A 450 5.96 35.01 15.90
CA VAL A 450 5.06 36.17 15.84
C VAL A 450 5.84 37.43 16.26
N ALA A 451 5.73 38.47 15.46
CA ALA A 451 6.30 39.78 15.71
C ALA A 451 5.17 40.76 16.03
N PRO A 452 5.33 41.66 17.01
CA PRO A 452 4.38 42.75 17.18
C PRO A 452 4.39 43.64 15.92
N TYR A 453 3.23 44.18 15.55
CA TYR A 453 3.16 45.13 14.45
C TYR A 453 4.08 46.33 14.69
N ASN A 454 4.91 46.63 13.69
CA ASN A 454 5.70 47.85 13.62
C ASN A 454 5.66 48.36 12.17
N PRO A 455 5.12 49.56 11.90
CA PRO A 455 4.99 50.10 10.55
C PRO A 455 6.35 50.23 9.85
N ASP A 456 7.43 50.46 10.60
CA ASP A 456 8.74 50.65 10.02
C ASP A 456 9.37 49.39 9.46
N LEU A 457 8.95 48.24 9.97
CA LEU A 457 9.49 46.93 9.62
C LEU A 457 8.67 46.23 8.54
N LEU A 458 7.50 46.76 8.18
CA LEU A 458 6.60 46.20 7.18
C LEU A 458 6.97 46.71 5.78
N LYS A 459 7.68 45.87 5.00
CA LYS A 459 8.19 46.27 3.67
C LYS A 459 7.08 46.60 2.66
N VAL A 460 5.96 45.87 2.67
CA VAL A 460 4.91 45.98 1.63
C VAL A 460 4.22 47.35 1.60
N THR A 461 4.14 48.06 2.74
CA THR A 461 3.58 49.41 2.76
C THR A 461 4.55 50.45 2.22
N LYS A 462 5.85 50.13 2.17
CA LYS A 462 6.95 50.98 1.68
C LYS A 462 7.36 50.67 0.24
N SER A 463 7.03 49.48 -0.30
CA SER A 463 7.39 49.08 -1.67
C SER A 463 6.55 49.80 -2.73
N GLU A 464 7.13 50.09 -3.89
CA GLU A 464 6.39 50.68 -5.04
C GLU A 464 5.47 49.68 -5.75
N THR A 465 5.54 48.40 -5.40
CA THR A 465 4.71 47.33 -5.95
C THR A 465 3.21 47.59 -5.76
N VAL A 466 2.47 47.53 -6.86
CA VAL A 466 1.00 47.63 -6.89
C VAL A 466 0.43 46.25 -7.27
N PRO A 467 -0.57 45.73 -6.53
CA PRO A 467 -1.20 44.45 -6.85
C PRO A 467 -1.88 44.48 -8.22
N LYS A 468 -1.64 43.45 -9.03
CA LYS A 468 -2.27 43.23 -10.34
C LYS A 468 -3.34 42.16 -10.25
N GLU A 469 -4.37 42.25 -11.08
CA GLU A 469 -5.43 41.24 -11.09
C GLU A 469 -4.87 39.86 -11.43
N ALA A 470 -5.03 38.89 -10.53
CA ALA A 470 -4.42 37.57 -10.69
C ALA A 470 -4.88 36.84 -11.96
N THR A 471 -6.13 37.04 -12.39
CA THR A 471 -6.71 36.52 -13.63
C THR A 471 -5.90 36.91 -14.87
N SER A 472 -5.30 38.11 -14.88
CA SER A 472 -4.49 38.61 -16.00
C SER A 472 -3.09 37.99 -16.07
N LEU A 473 -2.59 37.41 -14.97
CA LEU A 473 -1.25 36.83 -14.84
C LEU A 473 -1.26 35.30 -14.92
N LEU A 474 -2.44 34.69 -14.87
CA LEU A 474 -2.62 33.24 -14.89
C LEU A 474 -2.84 32.74 -16.33
N PRO A 475 -2.55 31.46 -16.61
CA PRO A 475 -3.08 30.80 -17.79
C PRO A 475 -4.62 30.84 -17.79
N PRO A 476 -5.27 30.86 -18.98
CA PRO A 476 -6.74 30.98 -19.07
C PRO A 476 -7.51 29.95 -18.24
N THR A 477 -7.03 28.71 -18.21
CA THR A 477 -7.62 27.59 -17.46
C THR A 477 -7.59 27.79 -15.95
N GLU A 478 -6.52 28.38 -15.41
CA GLU A 478 -6.39 28.65 -13.97
C GLU A 478 -7.02 29.99 -13.58
N ALA A 479 -7.09 30.94 -14.51
CA ALA A 479 -7.83 32.18 -14.34
C ALA A 479 -9.33 31.91 -14.11
N GLU A 480 -9.88 30.87 -14.76
CA GLU A 480 -11.29 30.43 -14.59
C GLU A 480 -11.66 30.17 -13.12
N TYR A 481 -10.74 29.64 -12.30
CA TYR A 481 -10.99 29.44 -10.88
C TYR A 481 -11.33 30.74 -10.13
N LEU A 482 -10.80 31.87 -10.57
CA LEU A 482 -11.07 33.19 -9.97
C LEU A 482 -12.23 33.92 -10.66
N LEU A 483 -12.53 33.59 -11.91
CA LEU A 483 -13.66 34.15 -12.67
C LEU A 483 -14.99 33.51 -12.26
N ASP A 484 -15.00 32.20 -11.99
CA ASP A 484 -16.14 31.47 -11.42
C ASP A 484 -15.76 30.75 -10.11
N PRO A 485 -15.55 31.51 -9.02
CA PRO A 485 -15.14 30.91 -7.77
C PRO A 485 -16.24 30.08 -7.11
N LEU A 486 -17.52 30.30 -7.40
CA LEU A 486 -18.62 29.54 -6.80
C LEU A 486 -18.59 28.08 -7.27
N SER A 487 -18.29 27.85 -8.55
CA SER A 487 -18.17 26.51 -9.11
C SER A 487 -16.89 25.79 -8.68
N HIS A 488 -15.77 26.52 -8.54
CA HIS A 488 -14.44 25.91 -8.39
C HIS A 488 -13.80 26.03 -7.01
N ILE A 489 -14.00 27.13 -6.30
CA ILE A 489 -13.28 27.46 -5.06
C ILE A 489 -14.20 27.37 -3.84
N VAL A 490 -15.42 27.88 -3.89
CA VAL A 490 -16.32 27.95 -2.73
C VAL A 490 -17.00 26.59 -2.51
N ARG A 491 -17.13 26.18 -1.25
CA ARG A 491 -17.91 24.97 -0.89
C ARG A 491 -19.40 25.25 -1.04
N ASN A 492 -20.21 24.20 -1.09
CA ASN A 492 -21.65 24.40 -1.13
C ASN A 492 -22.16 25.00 0.20
N GLN A 493 -23.33 25.64 0.17
CA GLN A 493 -23.85 26.36 1.33
C GLN A 493 -24.08 25.44 2.55
N SER A 494 -24.53 24.20 2.33
CA SER A 494 -24.80 23.26 3.42
C SER A 494 -23.55 22.83 4.18
N GLU A 495 -22.41 22.68 3.50
CA GLU A 495 -21.09 22.44 4.12
C GLU A 495 -20.61 23.65 4.93
N ILE A 496 -20.80 24.86 4.40
CA ILE A 496 -20.43 26.12 5.06
C ILE A 496 -21.26 26.30 6.34
N ASP A 497 -22.57 26.08 6.27
CA ASP A 497 -23.48 26.19 7.42
C ASP A 497 -23.16 25.14 8.49
N ALA A 498 -22.77 23.93 8.08
CA ALA A 498 -22.34 22.89 9.01
C ALA A 498 -21.04 23.30 9.74
N TRP A 499 -20.04 23.80 9.01
CA TRP A 499 -18.80 24.27 9.62
C TRP A 499 -19.04 25.45 10.57
N THR A 500 -19.87 26.41 10.15
CA THR A 500 -20.21 27.61 10.93
C THR A 500 -20.91 27.24 12.24
N ARG A 501 -21.86 26.28 12.21
CA ARG A 501 -22.51 25.77 13.43
C ARG A 501 -21.53 25.08 14.38
N GLN A 502 -20.60 24.30 13.84
CA GLN A 502 -19.59 23.59 14.64
C GLN A 502 -18.52 24.51 15.23
N ASN A 503 -18.27 25.66 14.60
CA ASN A 503 -17.19 26.59 14.95
C ASN A 503 -17.74 27.99 15.29
N SER A 504 -18.91 28.08 15.92
CA SER A 504 -19.58 29.35 16.22
C SER A 504 -18.75 30.30 17.10
N SER A 505 -17.86 29.75 17.93
CA SER A 505 -16.94 30.52 18.79
C SER A 505 -15.59 30.83 18.13
N PHE A 506 -15.37 30.44 16.87
CA PHE A 506 -14.10 30.69 16.20
C PHE A 506 -13.90 32.19 15.97
N GLN A 507 -12.70 32.67 16.27
CA GLN A 507 -12.26 34.04 15.98
C GLN A 507 -10.90 33.99 15.30
N PRO A 508 -10.71 34.75 14.20
CA PRO A 508 -9.41 34.85 13.57
C PRO A 508 -8.42 35.55 14.52
N TYR A 509 -7.16 35.17 14.40
CA TYR A 509 -6.09 35.73 15.20
C TYR A 509 -5.73 37.15 14.70
N TRP A 510 -5.59 38.06 15.65
CA TRP A 510 -5.17 39.43 15.43
C TRP A 510 -3.88 39.71 16.20
N ASP A 511 -2.99 40.50 15.60
CA ASP A 511 -1.85 41.08 16.31
C ASP A 511 -2.32 41.82 17.57
N GLU A 512 -1.66 41.59 18.70
CA GLU A 512 -2.10 42.10 20.00
C GLU A 512 -2.00 43.63 20.09
N SER A 513 -1.01 44.24 19.42
CA SER A 513 -0.88 45.71 19.36
C SER A 513 -2.03 46.30 18.56
N LEU A 514 -2.35 45.73 17.39
CA LEU A 514 -3.50 46.13 16.58
C LEU A 514 -4.83 45.88 17.29
N ARG A 515 -4.96 44.79 18.05
CA ARG A 515 -6.20 44.47 18.77
C ARG A 515 -6.54 45.53 19.81
N ARG A 516 -5.52 46.06 20.50
CA ARG A 516 -5.67 47.04 21.60
C ARG A 516 -5.75 48.49 21.12
N ASP A 517 -5.14 48.84 19.99
CA ASP A 517 -5.06 50.21 19.49
C ASP A 517 -5.80 50.40 18.15
N ARG A 518 -7.00 51.01 18.21
CA ARG A 518 -7.79 51.33 17.01
C ARG A 518 -7.10 52.35 16.11
N SER A 519 -6.39 53.34 16.67
CA SER A 519 -5.71 54.37 15.87
C SER A 519 -4.63 53.73 14.99
N LEU A 520 -3.84 52.83 15.59
CA LEU A 520 -2.82 52.06 14.88
C LEU A 520 -3.41 51.14 13.80
N ARG A 521 -4.58 50.51 14.06
CA ARG A 521 -5.31 49.75 13.02
C ARG A 521 -5.75 50.64 11.87
N MET A 522 -6.35 51.79 12.16
CA MET A 522 -6.83 52.71 11.12
C MET A 522 -5.68 53.23 10.26
N ASP A 523 -4.51 53.49 10.86
CA ASP A 523 -3.31 53.86 10.10
C ASP A 523 -2.86 52.72 9.15
N LEU A 524 -2.79 51.49 9.65
CA LEU A 524 -2.52 50.32 8.80
C LEU A 524 -3.55 50.18 7.66
N TYR A 525 -4.85 50.33 7.95
CA TYR A 525 -5.89 50.26 6.91
C TYR A 525 -5.70 51.33 5.85
N ARG A 526 -5.36 52.57 6.23
CA ARG A 526 -5.06 53.64 5.27
C ARG A 526 -3.84 53.31 4.42
N GLN A 527 -2.79 52.76 5.03
CA GLN A 527 -1.59 52.35 4.30
C GLN A 527 -1.89 51.23 3.29
N LEU A 528 -2.66 50.21 3.68
CA LEU A 528 -3.03 49.10 2.80
C LEU A 528 -4.02 49.54 1.70
N HIS A 529 -4.95 50.43 2.01
CA HIS A 529 -5.89 51.00 1.04
C HIS A 529 -5.16 51.83 -0.04
N ARG A 530 -4.17 52.66 0.37
CA ARG A 530 -3.29 53.38 -0.57
C ARG A 530 -2.48 52.45 -1.49
N LYS A 531 -2.25 51.20 -1.07
CA LYS A 531 -1.56 50.16 -1.85
C LYS A 531 -2.50 49.23 -2.61
N SER A 532 -3.80 49.51 -2.62
CA SER A 532 -4.82 48.65 -3.25
C SER A 532 -4.83 47.21 -2.74
N LEU A 533 -4.29 46.99 -1.53
CA LEU A 533 -4.30 45.69 -0.81
C LEU A 533 -5.51 45.57 0.12
N LEU A 534 -6.22 46.67 0.35
CA LEU A 534 -7.45 46.75 1.12
C LEU A 534 -8.50 47.51 0.30
N SER A 535 -9.76 47.09 0.41
CA SER A 535 -10.94 47.79 -0.12
C SER A 535 -12.08 47.67 0.90
N PHE A 536 -13.31 47.98 0.49
CA PHE A 536 -14.47 47.98 1.38
C PHE A 536 -15.66 47.24 0.76
N ARG A 537 -16.48 46.62 1.61
CA ARG A 537 -17.74 45.93 1.25
C ARG A 537 -18.83 46.22 2.27
N LYS A 538 -20.09 46.13 1.86
CA LYS A 538 -21.25 46.22 2.78
C LYS A 538 -21.43 44.95 3.62
N VAL A 539 -21.01 43.80 3.08
CA VAL A 539 -21.15 42.47 3.70
C VAL A 539 -19.84 41.69 3.52
N ILE A 540 -19.54 40.82 4.47
CA ILE A 540 -18.40 39.89 4.40
C ILE A 540 -18.91 38.44 4.51
N SER A 541 -18.30 37.54 3.75
CA SER A 541 -18.64 36.12 3.70
C SER A 541 -17.83 35.30 4.70
N ALA A 542 -16.62 35.77 5.04
CA ALA A 542 -15.79 35.16 6.09
C ALA A 542 -14.92 36.21 6.80
N LYS A 543 -14.63 35.94 8.08
CA LYS A 543 -13.84 36.81 8.95
C LYS A 543 -12.37 36.38 8.93
N VAL A 544 -11.48 37.35 8.76
CA VAL A 544 -10.03 37.16 8.85
C VAL A 544 -9.41 38.17 9.81
N GLY A 545 -8.16 37.90 10.21
CA GLY A 545 -7.37 38.76 11.07
C GLY A 545 -5.97 38.94 10.50
N LEU A 546 -5.30 40.03 10.92
CA LEU A 546 -3.96 40.36 10.48
C LEU A 546 -2.97 40.18 11.62
N PHE A 547 -1.88 39.46 11.35
CA PHE A 547 -0.76 39.32 12.28
C PHE A 547 0.57 39.27 11.54
N PHE A 548 1.67 39.41 12.30
CA PHE A 548 2.99 39.56 11.70
C PHE A 548 3.96 38.51 12.21
N VAL A 549 4.91 38.13 11.37
CA VAL A 549 5.99 37.21 11.71
C VAL A 549 7.35 37.76 11.33
N TRP A 550 8.37 37.46 12.13
CA TRP A 550 9.74 37.88 11.85
C TRP A 550 10.26 37.24 10.55
N LYS A 551 10.87 38.05 9.67
CA LYS A 551 11.72 37.53 8.58
C LYS A 551 12.90 36.78 9.20
N ALA A 552 13.47 35.81 8.48
CA ALA A 552 14.58 35.00 8.96
C ALA A 552 15.80 35.84 9.40
N SER A 553 16.01 36.99 8.78
CA SER A 553 17.05 37.97 9.13
C SER A 553 16.76 38.78 10.41
N ARG A 554 15.55 38.70 10.96
CA ARG A 554 15.00 39.56 12.03
C ARG A 554 15.06 41.07 11.76
N LYS A 555 15.32 41.48 10.52
CA LYS A 555 15.39 42.90 10.10
C LYS A 555 14.06 43.46 9.59
N GLY A 556 13.01 42.64 9.53
CA GLY A 556 11.70 43.05 9.05
C GLY A 556 10.62 42.03 9.38
N ILE A 557 9.37 42.41 9.14
CA ILE A 557 8.19 41.58 9.40
C ILE A 557 7.47 41.22 8.10
N ARG A 558 6.77 40.07 8.10
CA ARG A 558 5.83 39.66 7.06
C ARG A 558 4.42 39.71 7.64
N MET A 559 3.50 40.34 6.93
CA MET A 559 2.08 40.27 7.25
C MET A 559 1.57 38.87 6.91
N ILE A 560 0.63 38.36 7.70
CA ILE A 560 -0.07 37.10 7.44
C ILE A 560 -1.54 37.38 7.69
N VAL A 561 -2.38 36.89 6.78
CA VAL A 561 -3.84 36.94 6.90
C VAL A 561 -4.28 35.60 7.47
N ASP A 562 -4.90 35.59 8.65
CA ASP A 562 -5.49 34.39 9.22
C ASP A 562 -6.77 34.02 8.47
N ALA A 563 -6.60 33.24 7.41
CA ALA A 563 -7.66 32.78 6.53
C ALA A 563 -8.20 31.39 6.91
N ARG A 564 -8.10 30.96 8.17
CA ARG A 564 -8.56 29.62 8.60
C ARG A 564 -10.05 29.41 8.35
N MET A 565 -10.88 30.42 8.63
CA MET A 565 -12.32 30.38 8.32
C MET A 565 -12.55 30.28 6.81
N THR A 566 -11.90 31.14 6.03
CA THR A 566 -12.00 31.12 4.56
C THR A 566 -11.57 29.78 3.97
N ASN A 567 -10.45 29.21 4.44
CA ASN A 567 -9.95 27.90 4.01
C ASN A 567 -10.91 26.76 4.36
N ALA A 568 -11.71 26.89 5.42
CA ALA A 568 -12.73 25.93 5.77
C ALA A 568 -13.97 26.03 4.87
N CYS A 569 -14.31 27.25 4.42
CA CYS A 569 -15.39 27.50 3.47
C CYS A 569 -14.98 27.27 2.01
N HIS A 570 -13.68 27.21 1.72
CA HIS A 570 -13.16 26.96 0.38
C HIS A 570 -12.74 25.50 0.21
N ARG A 571 -12.80 25.04 -1.03
CA ARG A 571 -12.29 23.77 -1.53
C ARG A 571 -10.76 23.79 -1.49
N SER A 572 -10.11 22.63 -1.48
CA SER A 572 -8.65 22.58 -1.59
C SER A 572 -8.22 22.89 -3.03
N PRO A 573 -7.11 23.62 -3.24
CA PRO A 573 -6.58 23.85 -4.58
C PRO A 573 -6.10 22.54 -5.22
N PRO A 574 -5.93 22.52 -6.55
CA PRO A 574 -5.19 21.45 -7.22
C PRO A 574 -3.79 21.27 -6.62
N ARG A 575 -3.24 20.06 -6.74
CA ARG A 575 -1.88 19.79 -6.25
C ARG A 575 -0.86 20.57 -7.09
N THR A 576 -0.22 21.57 -6.48
CA THR A 576 0.90 22.28 -7.09
C THR A 576 2.13 21.37 -7.18
N ARG A 577 2.61 21.12 -8.40
CA ARG A 577 3.85 20.37 -8.65
C ARG A 577 5.03 21.33 -8.55
N LEU A 578 5.86 21.16 -7.52
CA LEU A 578 7.01 22.02 -7.27
C LEU A 578 8.32 21.35 -7.72
N GLY A 579 9.37 22.15 -7.95
CA GLY A 579 10.76 21.70 -8.08
C GLY A 579 11.37 21.27 -6.74
N GLY A 580 10.70 20.34 -6.05
CA GLY A 580 11.07 19.88 -4.71
C GLY A 580 12.25 18.90 -4.70
N ALA A 581 12.53 18.35 -3.51
CA ALA A 581 13.64 17.41 -3.29
C ALA A 581 13.65 16.23 -4.26
N THR A 582 12.47 15.63 -4.50
CA THR A 582 12.36 14.47 -5.38
C THR A 582 12.73 14.85 -6.82
N ALA A 583 12.17 15.94 -7.35
CA ALA A 583 12.43 16.39 -8.72
C ALA A 583 13.90 16.78 -8.93
N LEU A 584 14.46 17.57 -8.01
CA LEU A 584 15.88 17.94 -8.05
C LEU A 584 16.80 16.71 -7.98
N SER A 585 16.40 15.66 -7.27
CA SER A 585 17.23 14.46 -7.18
C SER A 585 17.36 13.74 -8.51
N GLU A 586 16.39 13.84 -9.42
CA GLU A 586 16.44 13.17 -10.73
C GLU A 586 17.33 13.90 -11.75
N VAL A 587 17.82 15.11 -11.44
CA VAL A 587 18.71 15.88 -12.32
C VAL A 587 20.06 15.19 -12.49
N ASP A 588 20.51 15.07 -13.74
CA ASP A 588 21.88 14.71 -14.10
C ASP A 588 22.62 15.85 -14.80
N ALA A 589 23.95 15.76 -14.84
CA ALA A 589 24.80 16.77 -15.45
C ALA A 589 25.12 16.47 -16.92
N PHE A 590 24.59 15.38 -17.49
CA PHE A 590 24.99 14.96 -18.82
C PHE A 590 24.34 15.85 -19.89
N MET A 591 24.99 15.97 -21.05
CA MET A 591 24.46 16.62 -22.24
C MET A 591 24.56 15.67 -23.44
N GLU A 592 23.68 15.84 -24.43
CA GLU A 592 23.76 15.10 -25.69
C GLU A 592 24.93 15.64 -26.53
N GLY A 593 25.85 14.77 -26.95
CA GLY A 593 26.98 15.14 -27.80
C GLY A 593 26.73 14.75 -29.27
N PRO A 594 26.81 15.67 -30.24
CA PRO A 594 26.51 15.40 -31.65
C PRO A 594 27.57 14.56 -32.38
N ASP A 595 28.82 14.48 -31.89
CA ASP A 595 29.97 13.93 -32.63
C ASP A 595 30.64 12.69 -31.98
N LEU A 596 30.01 12.04 -31.00
CA LEU A 596 30.62 10.90 -30.30
C LEU A 596 30.40 9.59 -31.06
N ALA A 597 31.48 9.04 -31.63
CA ALA A 597 31.44 7.70 -32.23
C ALA A 597 30.98 6.64 -31.21
N CYS A 598 30.06 5.77 -31.63
CA CYS A 598 29.76 4.53 -30.91
C CYS A 598 31.07 3.74 -30.75
N PRO A 599 31.52 3.43 -29.53
CA PRO A 599 32.67 2.54 -29.37
C PRO A 599 32.37 1.22 -30.07
N LEU A 600 33.37 0.64 -30.75
CA LEU A 600 33.31 -0.63 -31.50
C LEU A 600 32.82 -1.85 -30.69
N HIS A 601 32.59 -1.69 -29.39
CA HIS A 601 31.95 -2.64 -28.50
C HIS A 601 30.73 -1.91 -27.93
N ASN A 602 29.51 -2.47 -28.05
CA ASN A 602 28.20 -1.91 -27.65
C ASN A 602 28.08 -1.51 -26.15
N CYS A 603 29.02 -0.74 -25.60
CA CYS A 603 29.10 -0.22 -24.25
C CYS A 603 29.79 1.16 -24.27
N GLY A 604 29.13 2.18 -23.68
CA GLY A 604 29.57 3.59 -23.68
C GLY A 604 29.11 4.45 -24.89
N GLY A 605 29.20 5.79 -24.77
CA GLY A 605 28.73 6.83 -25.75
C GLY A 605 27.22 7.14 -25.65
N LEU A 606 26.60 8.29 -25.90
CA LEU A 606 26.82 9.57 -26.64
C LEU A 606 26.64 10.81 -25.72
N VAL A 607 26.92 10.67 -24.43
CA VAL A 607 26.67 11.72 -23.43
C VAL A 607 27.99 12.28 -22.90
N GLU A 608 28.08 13.60 -22.79
CA GLU A 608 29.25 14.28 -22.23
C GLU A 608 28.93 14.90 -20.88
N LEU A 609 29.96 15.00 -20.03
CA LEU A 609 29.90 15.81 -18.83
C LEU A 609 30.47 17.19 -19.13
N PRO A 610 29.76 18.28 -18.83
CA PRO A 610 30.29 19.61 -18.97
C PRO A 610 31.48 19.81 -18.02
N THR A 611 32.42 20.68 -18.40
CA THR A 611 33.57 21.02 -17.55
C THR A 611 33.14 21.66 -16.23
N ALA A 612 32.07 22.46 -16.26
CA ALA A 612 31.47 23.08 -15.09
C ALA A 612 29.98 23.38 -15.34
N LEU A 613 29.21 23.41 -14.26
CA LEU A 613 27.85 23.95 -14.25
C LEU A 613 27.84 25.28 -13.49
N PHE A 614 26.90 26.15 -13.83
CA PHE A 614 26.65 27.41 -13.13
C PHE A 614 25.16 27.54 -12.87
N GLY A 615 24.81 28.39 -11.90
CA GLY A 615 23.42 28.66 -11.56
C GLY A 615 23.11 30.13 -11.53
N ASP A 616 21.93 30.48 -12.02
CA ASP A 616 21.37 31.81 -11.88
C ASP A 616 20.10 31.71 -11.02
N THR A 617 19.89 32.70 -10.17
CA THR A 617 18.74 32.74 -9.25
C THR A 617 18.09 34.12 -9.24
N ALA A 618 16.77 34.12 -9.10
CA ALA A 618 15.95 35.30 -8.88
C ALA A 618 14.89 34.99 -7.82
N ASP A 619 14.54 35.95 -6.96
CA ASP A 619 13.39 35.84 -6.05
C ASP A 619 12.29 36.86 -6.42
N VAL A 620 11.04 36.44 -6.31
CA VAL A 620 9.88 37.31 -6.60
C VAL A 620 9.55 38.10 -5.33
N SER A 621 9.76 39.42 -5.37
CA SER A 621 9.65 40.26 -4.19
C SER A 621 8.25 40.29 -3.60
N ASP A 622 8.09 39.86 -2.35
CA ASP A 622 6.79 39.90 -1.67
C ASP A 622 5.66 39.26 -2.52
N ALA A 623 5.99 38.14 -3.19
CA ALA A 623 5.27 37.51 -4.30
C ALA A 623 3.73 37.57 -4.21
N PHE A 624 3.13 37.13 -3.09
CA PHE A 624 1.67 37.10 -2.94
C PHE A 624 1.02 38.49 -3.05
N TYR A 625 1.67 39.54 -2.55
CA TYR A 625 1.10 40.89 -2.56
C TYR A 625 1.23 41.61 -3.90
N GLN A 626 1.87 40.98 -4.89
CA GLN A 626 1.83 41.45 -6.27
C GLN A 626 0.51 41.08 -6.96
N PHE A 627 -0.32 40.24 -6.34
CA PHE A 627 -1.58 39.76 -6.89
C PHE A 627 -2.78 40.35 -6.13
N SER A 628 -3.83 40.68 -6.88
CA SER A 628 -5.17 41.02 -6.42
C SER A 628 -6.12 39.86 -6.73
N VAL A 629 -6.88 39.44 -5.72
CA VAL A 629 -7.98 38.47 -5.81
C VAL A 629 -9.31 39.15 -5.50
N TRP A 630 -9.42 40.40 -5.96
CA TRP A 630 -10.57 41.29 -5.82
C TRP A 630 -11.97 40.61 -5.85
N PRO A 631 -12.28 39.69 -6.79
CA PRO A 631 -13.60 39.06 -6.84
C PRO A 631 -13.96 38.29 -5.57
N LEU A 632 -12.95 37.80 -4.83
CA LEU A 632 -13.08 37.05 -3.59
C LEU A 632 -12.86 37.89 -2.33
N ALA A 633 -12.71 39.22 -2.44
CA ALA A 633 -12.34 40.06 -1.30
C ALA A 633 -13.32 39.94 -0.12
N GLU A 634 -14.61 39.71 -0.37
CA GLU A 634 -15.62 39.50 0.69
C GLU A 634 -15.33 38.29 1.60
N TRP A 635 -14.56 37.31 1.12
CA TRP A 635 -14.11 36.14 1.88
C TRP A 635 -12.90 36.43 2.76
N PHE A 636 -12.32 37.63 2.66
CA PHE A 636 -11.18 38.09 3.44
C PHE A 636 -11.54 39.38 4.19
N GLY A 637 -12.71 39.38 4.84
CA GLY A 637 -13.25 40.52 5.56
C GLY A 637 -12.68 40.69 6.97
N LEU A 638 -12.31 41.91 7.32
CA LEU A 638 -11.95 42.31 8.68
C LEU A 638 -13.23 42.74 9.40
N ASP A 639 -13.59 42.03 10.47
CA ASP A 639 -14.82 42.30 11.27
C ASP A 639 -14.63 43.52 12.20
N ASP A 640 -14.33 44.67 11.58
CA ASP A 640 -14.03 45.96 12.22
C ASP A 640 -14.69 47.07 11.37
N PRO A 641 -16.03 47.26 11.46
CA PRO A 641 -16.76 48.19 10.61
C PRO A 641 -16.27 49.64 10.75
N VAL A 642 -16.13 50.33 9.61
CA VAL A 642 -15.74 51.74 9.50
C VAL A 642 -16.80 52.53 8.74
N THR A 643 -16.86 53.85 8.90
CA THR A 643 -17.79 54.66 8.08
C THR A 643 -17.15 55.01 6.73
N ALA A 644 -17.98 55.15 5.69
CA ALA A 644 -17.52 55.51 4.35
C ALA A 644 -16.70 56.83 4.34
N SER A 645 -17.09 57.79 5.19
CA SER A 645 -16.38 59.06 5.41
C SER A 645 -14.97 58.92 6.00
N GLU A 646 -14.69 57.89 6.81
CA GLU A 646 -13.35 57.70 7.42
C GLU A 646 -12.26 57.42 6.37
N PHE A 647 -12.67 56.94 5.18
CA PHE A 647 -11.78 56.57 4.08
C PHE A 647 -12.11 57.28 2.75
N ASN A 648 -13.02 58.26 2.77
CA ASN A 648 -13.50 59.00 1.59
C ASN A 648 -14.01 58.07 0.46
N VAL A 649 -14.78 57.05 0.83
CA VAL A 649 -15.35 56.07 -0.11
C VAL A 649 -16.77 56.50 -0.44
N SER A 650 -17.07 56.69 -1.73
CA SER A 650 -18.43 57.03 -2.21
C SER A 650 -19.14 55.87 -2.89
N GLN A 651 -18.40 54.83 -3.28
CA GLN A 651 -18.92 53.63 -3.93
C GLN A 651 -18.19 52.37 -3.45
N VAL A 652 -18.91 51.26 -3.34
CA VAL A 652 -18.34 49.94 -3.05
C VAL A 652 -18.93 48.89 -3.98
N TRP A 653 -18.17 47.83 -4.24
CA TRP A 653 -18.70 46.71 -5.02
C TRP A 653 -19.64 45.84 -4.21
N CYS A 654 -20.76 45.49 -4.83
CA CYS A 654 -21.76 44.59 -4.29
C CYS A 654 -21.71 43.27 -5.08
N ALA A 655 -21.32 42.18 -4.41
CA ALA A 655 -21.23 40.87 -5.05
C ALA A 655 -22.61 40.33 -5.50
N ALA A 656 -23.69 40.68 -4.78
CA ALA A 656 -25.04 40.25 -5.15
C ALA A 656 -25.53 40.88 -6.46
N SER A 657 -25.15 42.13 -6.74
CA SER A 657 -25.56 42.85 -7.95
C SER A 657 -24.47 42.94 -9.01
N GLN A 658 -23.26 42.39 -8.74
CA GLN A 658 -22.09 42.42 -9.62
C GLN A 658 -21.78 43.82 -10.18
N CYS A 659 -21.94 44.87 -9.35
CA CYS A 659 -21.69 46.25 -9.73
C CYS A 659 -21.28 47.12 -8.53
N TYR A 660 -20.75 48.31 -8.81
CA TYR A 660 -20.51 49.32 -7.79
C TYR A 660 -21.82 50.01 -7.39
N VAL A 661 -22.06 50.12 -6.09
CA VAL A 661 -23.22 50.81 -5.51
C VAL A 661 -22.73 52.02 -4.71
N ASN A 662 -23.50 53.11 -4.76
CA ASN A 662 -23.24 54.30 -3.94
C ASN A 662 -23.42 53.98 -2.46
N VAL A 663 -22.62 54.63 -1.62
CA VAL A 663 -22.70 54.52 -0.16
C VAL A 663 -22.78 55.90 0.47
N GLU A 664 -23.59 56.00 1.52
CA GLU A 664 -23.73 57.25 2.27
C GLU A 664 -22.51 57.49 3.18
N PRO A 665 -22.12 58.74 3.48
CA PRO A 665 -20.92 59.03 4.29
C PRO A 665 -20.89 58.35 5.67
N ASN A 666 -22.06 58.12 6.27
CA ASN A 666 -22.23 57.47 7.58
C ASN A 666 -22.50 55.96 7.48
N GLU A 667 -22.56 55.40 6.27
CA GLU A 667 -22.82 53.98 6.07
C GLU A 667 -21.64 53.14 6.56
N LYS A 668 -21.95 52.06 7.28
CA LYS A 668 -20.95 51.14 7.83
C LYS A 668 -20.47 50.19 6.74
N LEU A 669 -19.16 50.16 6.54
CA LEU A 669 -18.48 49.30 5.59
C LEU A 669 -17.47 48.42 6.32
N PHE A 670 -17.29 47.21 5.83
CA PHE A 670 -16.27 46.28 6.30
C PHE A 670 -15.01 46.42 5.44
N PRO A 671 -13.84 46.65 6.04
CA PRO A 671 -12.58 46.54 5.32
C PRO A 671 -12.36 45.10 4.85
N VAL A 672 -11.97 44.92 3.59
CA VAL A 672 -11.69 43.62 2.99
C VAL A 672 -10.30 43.58 2.39
N PHE A 673 -9.57 42.49 2.58
CA PHE A 673 -8.25 42.31 1.96
C PHE A 673 -8.41 41.91 0.49
N THR A 674 -7.87 42.72 -0.42
CA THR A 674 -7.96 42.49 -1.87
C THR A 674 -6.73 41.82 -2.45
N GLY A 675 -5.58 41.92 -1.78
CA GLY A 675 -4.37 41.21 -2.17
C GLY A 675 -4.51 39.69 -2.00
N MET A 676 -3.63 38.91 -2.63
CA MET A 676 -3.62 37.46 -2.41
C MET A 676 -3.12 37.14 -0.98
N PRO A 677 -3.95 36.52 -0.12
CA PRO A 677 -3.58 36.34 1.28
C PRO A 677 -2.57 35.21 1.45
N GLN A 678 -1.42 35.47 2.08
CA GLN A 678 -0.39 34.46 2.35
C GLN A 678 -0.87 33.28 3.25
N GLY A 679 -1.99 33.43 3.96
CA GLY A 679 -2.62 32.36 4.75
C GLY A 679 -3.71 31.57 4.02
N TRP A 680 -4.03 31.92 2.78
CA TRP A 680 -5.06 31.26 1.97
C TRP A 680 -4.51 30.03 1.25
N ALA A 681 -5.23 28.91 1.28
CA ALA A 681 -4.77 27.63 0.76
C ALA A 681 -4.43 27.67 -0.74
N TRP A 682 -5.16 28.48 -1.53
CA TRP A 682 -4.96 28.62 -2.98
C TRP A 682 -3.80 29.54 -3.36
N ALA A 683 -3.31 30.37 -2.44
CA ALA A 683 -2.34 31.42 -2.75
C ALA A 683 -1.05 30.87 -3.39
N LEU A 684 -0.51 29.77 -2.84
CA LEU A 684 0.69 29.14 -3.39
C LEU A 684 0.45 28.58 -4.80
N HIS A 685 -0.71 27.96 -5.04
CA HIS A 685 -1.04 27.39 -6.35
C HIS A 685 -1.07 28.49 -7.42
N LEU A 686 -1.87 29.53 -7.19
CA LEU A 686 -2.05 30.63 -8.14
C LEU A 686 -0.74 31.40 -8.36
N CYS A 687 -0.03 31.75 -7.27
CA CYS A 687 1.24 32.47 -7.37
C CYS A 687 2.30 31.66 -8.13
N ASN A 688 2.45 30.37 -7.84
CA ASN A 688 3.42 29.52 -8.52
C ASN A 688 3.07 29.36 -10.00
N THR A 689 1.80 29.09 -10.32
CA THR A 689 1.35 28.93 -11.72
C THR A 689 1.52 30.22 -12.53
N ALA A 690 1.25 31.40 -11.94
CA ALA A 690 1.45 32.67 -12.64
C ALA A 690 2.93 32.93 -12.97
N VAL A 691 3.84 32.66 -12.03
CA VAL A 691 5.29 32.79 -12.28
C VAL A 691 5.75 31.78 -13.33
N GLU A 692 5.31 30.52 -13.23
CA GLU A 692 5.61 29.50 -14.23
C GLU A 692 5.09 29.87 -15.62
N TYR A 693 3.88 30.43 -15.70
CA TYR A 693 3.28 30.88 -16.95
C TYR A 693 4.07 32.05 -17.54
N GLY A 694 4.50 33.02 -16.73
CA GLY A 694 5.38 34.10 -17.17
C GLY A 694 6.72 33.59 -17.70
N MET A 695 7.37 32.67 -16.97
CA MET A 695 8.61 32.02 -17.41
C MET A 695 8.43 31.20 -18.68
N SER A 696 7.25 30.59 -18.87
CA SER A 696 6.96 29.73 -20.03
C SER A 696 6.99 30.45 -21.37
N LYS A 697 6.97 31.79 -21.36
CA LYS A 697 7.05 32.62 -22.57
C LYS A 697 8.44 32.60 -23.22
N SER A 698 9.50 32.30 -22.47
CA SER A 698 10.86 32.09 -22.98
C SER A 698 11.39 30.67 -22.74
N ILE A 699 10.99 30.01 -21.66
CA ILE A 699 11.48 28.69 -21.30
C ILE A 699 10.35 27.66 -21.49
N PRO A 700 10.45 26.72 -22.44
CA PRO A 700 9.41 25.72 -22.63
C PRO A 700 9.07 24.97 -21.34
N PRO A 701 7.80 24.70 -21.01
CA PRO A 701 7.42 24.00 -19.76
C PRO A 701 8.12 22.65 -19.54
N ALA A 702 8.47 21.94 -20.61
CA ALA A 702 9.24 20.69 -20.56
C ALA A 702 10.65 20.86 -19.96
N ARG A 703 11.16 22.10 -19.87
CA ARG A 703 12.44 22.46 -19.24
C ARG A 703 12.31 22.78 -17.75
N PHE A 704 11.12 22.70 -17.16
CA PHE A 704 10.93 22.95 -15.74
C PHE A 704 11.20 21.69 -14.92
N VAL A 705 12.00 21.84 -13.86
CA VAL A 705 12.20 20.77 -12.88
C VAL A 705 10.98 20.70 -11.97
N LYS A 706 10.12 19.69 -12.13
CA LYS A 706 8.91 19.50 -11.31
C LYS A 706 8.72 18.05 -10.86
N GLU A 707 8.00 17.88 -9.75
CA GLU A 707 7.59 16.54 -9.31
C GLU A 707 6.75 15.83 -10.37
N GLY A 708 7.15 14.61 -10.73
CA GLY A 708 6.42 13.76 -11.67
C GLY A 708 6.64 14.10 -13.15
N LEU A 709 7.67 14.89 -13.46
CA LEU A 709 8.15 15.16 -14.82
C LEU A 709 9.61 14.71 -14.97
N PRO A 710 10.04 14.30 -16.18
CA PRO A 710 11.44 13.99 -16.45
C PRO A 710 12.33 15.21 -16.18
N ALA A 711 13.54 14.96 -15.69
CA ALA A 711 14.51 16.03 -15.47
C ALA A 711 15.00 16.57 -16.82
N PRO A 712 15.03 17.91 -17.01
CA PRO A 712 15.48 18.54 -18.24
C PRO A 712 17.02 18.55 -18.33
N ASP A 713 17.56 18.69 -19.54
CA ASP A 713 18.98 18.94 -19.71
C ASP A 713 19.36 20.35 -19.23
N PRO A 714 20.61 20.56 -18.77
CA PRO A 714 21.14 21.90 -18.46
C PRO A 714 20.96 22.88 -19.62
N MET A 715 20.65 24.14 -19.30
CA MET A 715 20.37 25.20 -20.29
C MET A 715 21.50 26.24 -20.39
N VAL A 716 21.48 27.02 -21.47
CA VAL A 716 22.40 28.15 -21.69
C VAL A 716 21.89 29.40 -20.94
N HIS A 717 22.82 30.22 -20.45
CA HIS A 717 22.56 31.42 -19.63
C HIS A 717 21.52 32.40 -20.21
N HIS A 718 21.47 32.56 -21.54
CA HIS A 718 20.60 33.55 -22.20
C HIS A 718 19.11 33.38 -21.87
N SER A 719 18.65 32.13 -21.70
CA SER A 719 17.24 31.84 -21.40
C SER A 719 16.79 32.35 -20.01
N PHE A 720 17.73 32.55 -19.07
CA PHE A 720 17.42 33.14 -17.77
C PHE A 720 17.06 34.62 -17.89
N ASP A 721 17.86 35.39 -18.64
CA ASP A 721 17.63 36.82 -18.81
C ASP A 721 16.32 37.09 -19.58
N GLU A 722 16.01 36.28 -20.60
CA GLU A 722 14.72 36.36 -21.29
C GLU A 722 13.53 36.08 -20.35
N ALA A 723 13.65 35.08 -19.47
CA ALA A 723 12.60 34.76 -18.49
C ALA A 723 12.40 35.90 -17.47
N VAL A 724 13.49 36.51 -17.01
CA VAL A 724 13.45 37.71 -16.15
C VAL A 724 12.72 38.84 -16.88
N GLU A 725 13.07 39.11 -18.14
CA GLU A 725 12.45 40.17 -18.93
C GLU A 725 10.94 39.93 -19.14
N HIS A 726 10.52 38.69 -19.44
CA HIS A 726 9.10 38.37 -19.55
C HIS A 726 8.33 38.54 -18.24
N LEU A 727 8.93 38.15 -17.11
CA LEU A 727 8.33 38.36 -15.80
C LEU A 727 8.19 39.86 -15.49
N GLU A 728 9.23 40.66 -15.74
CA GLU A 728 9.20 42.11 -15.54
C GLU A 728 8.23 42.83 -16.48
N ARG A 729 8.10 42.39 -17.74
CA ARG A 729 7.08 42.89 -18.68
C ARG A 729 5.66 42.54 -18.23
N ALA A 730 5.47 41.35 -17.65
CA ALA A 730 4.22 41.00 -16.98
C ALA A 730 4.03 41.82 -15.67
N GLY A 731 5.08 42.50 -15.22
CA GLY A 731 5.17 43.39 -14.06
C GLY A 731 5.30 42.69 -12.73
N PHE A 732 5.95 41.52 -12.73
CA PHE A 732 6.57 40.99 -11.53
C PHE A 732 7.79 41.83 -11.14
N VAL A 733 7.90 42.12 -9.85
CA VAL A 733 9.10 42.72 -9.27
C VAL A 733 10.01 41.62 -8.76
N LEU A 734 11.19 41.48 -9.36
CA LEU A 734 12.22 40.50 -8.97
C LEU A 734 13.31 41.18 -8.13
N HIS A 735 13.96 40.43 -7.24
CA HIS A 735 15.15 40.85 -6.49
C HIS A 735 16.13 39.70 -6.28
N GLU A 736 17.31 40.00 -5.71
CA GLU A 736 18.37 39.00 -5.46
C GLU A 736 18.75 38.25 -6.75
N LEU A 737 18.88 38.99 -7.85
CA LEU A 737 19.38 38.49 -9.13
C LEU A 737 20.87 38.18 -9.01
N GLU A 738 21.18 36.90 -8.81
CA GLU A 738 22.55 36.40 -8.71
C GLU A 738 22.84 35.50 -9.92
N ARG A 739 24.01 35.70 -10.54
CA ARG A 739 24.43 34.97 -11.74
C ARG A 739 25.71 34.20 -11.52
N GLY A 740 25.89 33.10 -12.25
CA GLY A 740 27.15 32.35 -12.26
C GLY A 740 27.50 31.69 -10.92
N LEU A 741 26.49 31.38 -10.09
CA LEU A 741 26.68 30.80 -8.77
C LEU A 741 27.24 29.38 -8.84
N HIS A 742 28.14 29.07 -7.91
CA HIS A 742 28.67 27.71 -7.72
C HIS A 742 27.87 26.87 -6.72
N GLU A 743 27.03 27.53 -5.91
CA GLU A 743 26.12 26.90 -4.96
C GLU A 743 24.73 27.53 -5.11
N ILE A 744 23.77 26.74 -5.57
CA ILE A 744 22.38 27.18 -5.72
C ILE A 744 21.58 26.59 -4.57
N SER A 745 20.89 27.43 -3.79
CA SER A 745 20.06 26.98 -2.68
C SER A 745 18.57 27.06 -3.03
N ASN A 746 17.88 25.92 -3.07
CA ASN A 746 16.43 25.85 -3.23
C ASN A 746 15.79 25.19 -1.99
N VAL A 747 15.03 25.96 -1.21
CA VAL A 747 14.31 25.50 -0.01
C VAL A 747 15.18 24.62 0.89
N GLY A 748 16.45 24.99 1.12
CA GLY A 748 17.41 24.29 1.98
C GLY A 748 18.03 23.01 1.41
N ILE A 749 17.90 22.79 0.10
CA ILE A 749 18.69 21.87 -0.72
C ILE A 749 19.71 22.72 -1.49
N VAL A 750 20.94 22.25 -1.56
CA VAL A 750 22.05 22.95 -2.21
C VAL A 750 22.53 22.11 -3.38
N LEU A 751 22.54 22.70 -4.57
CA LEU A 751 23.18 22.17 -5.76
C LEU A 751 24.58 22.78 -5.83
N HIS A 752 25.59 21.95 -5.60
CA HIS A 752 27.00 22.31 -5.76
C HIS A 752 27.38 22.05 -7.21
N THR A 753 27.43 23.10 -8.02
CA THR A 753 27.59 22.97 -9.48
C THR A 753 29.01 22.55 -9.87
N ARG A 754 30.02 22.95 -9.09
CA ARG A 754 31.42 22.54 -9.27
C ARG A 754 31.70 21.09 -8.86
N GLU A 755 31.11 20.65 -7.74
CA GLU A 755 31.24 19.26 -7.28
C GLU A 755 30.29 18.30 -8.01
N MET A 756 29.31 18.86 -8.74
CA MET A 756 28.18 18.16 -9.35
C MET A 756 27.40 17.30 -8.34
N LYS A 757 27.15 17.86 -7.15
CA LYS A 757 26.44 17.17 -6.06
C LYS A 757 25.20 17.93 -5.64
N ILE A 758 24.17 17.18 -5.25
CA ILE A 758 22.98 17.74 -4.59
C ILE A 758 22.94 17.23 -3.14
N ARG A 759 22.83 18.17 -2.19
CA ARG A 759 22.83 17.87 -0.75
C ARG A 759 21.80 18.73 -0.03
N HIS A 760 21.45 18.36 1.20
CA HIS A 760 20.79 19.31 2.10
C HIS A 760 21.82 20.30 2.65
N SER A 761 21.38 21.53 2.93
CA SER A 761 22.26 22.53 3.54
C SER A 761 22.84 22.02 4.87
N LYS A 762 24.09 22.41 5.18
CA LYS A 762 24.78 21.99 6.42
C LYS A 762 23.92 22.24 7.67
N LYS A 763 23.28 23.41 7.74
CA LYS A 763 22.36 23.80 8.82
C LYS A 763 21.18 22.84 8.95
N ARG A 764 20.55 22.43 7.84
CA ARG A 764 19.42 21.48 7.87
C ARG A 764 19.87 20.08 8.29
N THR A 765 20.98 19.60 7.74
CA THR A 765 21.56 18.28 8.04
C THR A 765 21.90 18.15 9.53
N TRP A 766 22.63 19.13 10.10
CA TRP A 766 22.97 19.13 11.52
C TRP A 766 21.76 19.30 12.43
N ARG A 767 20.81 20.18 12.05
CA ARG A 767 19.57 20.35 12.83
C ARG A 767 18.79 19.05 12.96
N LEU A 768 18.58 18.32 11.86
CA LEU A 768 17.89 17.02 11.90
C LEU A 768 18.68 15.99 12.70
N TYR A 769 19.99 15.89 12.48
CA TYR A 769 20.87 14.96 13.19
C TYR A 769 20.82 15.15 14.72
N LEU A 770 20.95 16.41 15.18
CA LEU A 770 20.94 16.74 16.60
C LEU A 770 19.54 16.58 17.22
N ALA A 771 18.48 16.95 16.50
CA ALA A 771 17.12 16.76 16.95
C ALA A 771 16.77 15.28 17.17
N LEU A 772 17.17 14.40 16.24
CA LEU A 772 16.98 12.96 16.39
C LEU A 772 17.81 12.38 17.54
N LYS A 773 19.04 12.87 17.74
CA LYS A 773 19.84 12.50 18.93
C LYS A 773 19.17 12.92 20.24
N HIS A 774 18.54 14.09 20.28
CA HIS A 774 17.77 14.53 21.44
C HIS A 774 16.54 13.63 21.65
N LEU A 775 15.76 13.40 20.60
CA LEU A 775 14.59 12.52 20.64
C LEU A 775 14.91 11.11 21.17
N LEU A 776 16.05 10.53 20.75
CA LEU A 776 16.50 9.22 21.22
C LEU A 776 16.80 9.16 22.72
N ARG A 777 17.09 10.30 23.35
CA ARG A 777 17.29 10.42 24.82
C ARG A 777 15.97 10.57 25.57
N LEU A 778 14.90 10.98 24.89
CA LEU A 778 13.58 11.12 25.51
C LEU A 778 12.98 9.75 25.82
N LYS A 779 12.32 9.66 26.98
CA LYS A 779 11.55 8.47 27.38
C LYS A 779 10.18 8.45 26.70
N LYS A 780 9.52 9.61 26.60
CA LYS A 780 8.17 9.78 26.04
C LYS A 780 8.17 10.87 24.96
N VAL A 781 7.27 10.75 23.98
CA VAL A 781 7.03 11.75 22.94
C VAL A 781 5.57 11.74 22.52
N THR A 782 5.02 12.88 22.09
CA THR A 782 3.69 12.93 21.49
C THR A 782 3.72 12.38 20.07
N SER A 783 2.62 11.79 19.61
CA SER A 783 2.46 11.35 18.21
C SER A 783 2.62 12.51 17.25
N GLU A 784 2.13 13.69 17.61
CA GLU A 784 2.24 14.90 16.80
C GLU A 784 3.69 15.36 16.61
N ALA A 785 4.48 15.37 17.67
CA ALA A 785 5.91 15.68 17.59
C ALA A 785 6.64 14.66 16.70
N LEU A 786 6.33 13.37 16.84
CA LEU A 786 6.94 12.34 15.99
C LEU A 786 6.48 12.44 14.54
N ARG A 787 5.23 12.85 14.27
CA ARG A 787 4.68 13.08 12.93
C ARG A 787 5.40 14.21 12.21
N MET A 788 5.66 15.32 12.88
CA MET A 788 6.45 16.44 12.34
C MET A 788 7.88 15.99 12.00
N ILE A 789 8.54 15.31 12.94
CA ILE A 789 9.90 14.80 12.74
C ILE A 789 9.95 13.79 11.58
N ALA A 790 8.94 12.91 11.46
CA ALA A 790 8.81 11.99 10.33
C ALA A 790 8.68 12.76 9.01
N GLY A 791 7.94 13.87 8.97
CA GLY A 791 7.88 14.75 7.81
C GLY A 791 9.25 15.29 7.40
N HIS A 792 10.05 15.76 8.36
CA HIS A 792 11.42 16.20 8.08
C HIS A 792 12.33 15.07 7.61
N ILE A 793 12.19 13.85 8.16
CA ILE A 793 12.93 12.68 7.70
C ILE A 793 12.55 12.33 6.26
N VAL A 794 11.26 12.33 5.94
CA VAL A 794 10.76 12.05 4.58
C VAL A 794 11.32 13.06 3.60
N HIS A 795 11.22 14.36 3.89
CA HIS A 795 11.82 15.40 3.04
C HIS A 795 13.32 15.23 2.88
N PHE A 796 14.02 14.87 3.96
CA PHE A 796 15.46 14.66 3.92
C PHE A 796 15.84 13.50 2.99
N PHE A 797 15.15 12.36 3.11
CA PHE A 797 15.37 11.21 2.24
C PHE A 797 14.69 11.31 0.86
N SER A 798 13.92 12.35 0.56
CA SER A 798 13.38 12.52 -0.80
C SER A 798 14.49 12.64 -1.87
N ILE A 799 15.69 13.13 -1.52
CA ILE A 799 16.84 13.10 -2.44
C ILE A 799 17.59 11.76 -2.47
N CYS A 800 17.35 10.87 -1.50
CA CYS A 800 17.92 9.52 -1.43
C CYS A 800 16.83 8.56 -0.97
N ARG A 801 15.87 8.32 -1.88
CA ARG A 801 14.61 7.61 -1.59
C ARG A 801 14.76 6.25 -0.93
N PRO A 802 15.80 5.43 -1.21
CA PRO A 802 15.98 4.16 -0.50
C PRO A 802 16.03 4.30 1.02
N GLY A 803 16.43 5.46 1.56
CA GLY A 803 16.41 5.75 3.00
C GLY A 803 15.00 5.72 3.63
N LEU A 804 13.94 5.93 2.85
CA LEU A 804 12.55 5.90 3.31
C LEU A 804 12.12 4.52 3.82
N SER A 805 12.80 3.45 3.40
CA SER A 805 12.54 2.08 3.84
C SER A 805 12.73 1.87 5.36
N CYS A 806 13.41 2.82 6.04
CA CYS A 806 13.62 2.78 7.47
C CYS A 806 12.34 3.00 8.28
N LEU A 807 11.34 3.70 7.74
CA LEU A 807 10.14 4.12 8.47
C LEU A 807 9.03 3.07 8.39
N HIS A 808 8.73 2.40 9.51
CA HIS A 808 7.57 1.50 9.63
C HIS A 808 6.94 1.59 11.01
N HIS A 809 7.72 1.31 12.06
CA HIS A 809 7.27 1.40 13.43
C HIS A 809 7.03 2.85 13.85
N VAL A 810 7.78 3.81 13.30
CA VAL A 810 7.51 5.24 13.46
C VAL A 810 6.09 5.58 13.01
N TYR A 811 5.67 5.11 11.83
CA TYR A 811 4.30 5.33 11.35
C TYR A 811 3.27 4.63 12.23
N LYS A 812 3.49 3.36 12.59
CA LYS A 812 2.58 2.64 13.51
C LYS A 812 2.41 3.34 14.85
N PHE A 813 3.47 3.92 15.41
CA PHE A 813 3.39 4.69 16.65
C PHE A 813 2.52 5.94 16.49
N ILE A 814 2.69 6.69 15.39
CA ILE A 814 1.89 7.89 15.10
C ILE A 814 0.41 7.53 14.99
N TYR A 815 0.08 6.47 14.22
CA TYR A 815 -1.30 6.05 14.01
C TYR A 815 -1.96 5.46 15.26
N ARG A 816 -1.20 4.78 16.12
CA ARG A 816 -1.75 4.15 17.33
C ARG A 816 -2.21 5.16 18.38
N TRP A 817 -1.57 6.32 18.46
CA TRP A 817 -1.74 7.25 19.58
C TRP A 817 -2.12 8.67 19.11
N LEU A 818 -3.28 8.83 18.47
CA LEU A 818 -3.78 10.13 17.98
C LEU A 818 -4.44 11.00 19.08
N ASP A 819 -4.16 10.72 20.35
CA ASP A 819 -4.79 11.36 21.53
C ASP A 819 -4.09 12.65 21.99
N GLY A 820 -3.04 13.08 21.29
CA GLY A 820 -2.24 14.26 21.65
C GLY A 820 -1.35 14.09 22.88
N LYS A 821 -1.36 12.92 23.54
CA LYS A 821 -0.59 12.67 24.78
C LYS A 821 0.82 12.16 24.47
N ALA A 822 1.72 12.30 25.44
CA ALA A 822 3.09 11.80 25.33
C ALA A 822 3.17 10.32 25.75
N HIS A 823 3.63 9.47 24.83
CA HIS A 823 3.71 8.02 25.01
C HIS A 823 5.15 7.52 25.03
N ILE A 824 5.40 6.40 25.70
CA ILE A 824 6.74 5.80 25.79
C ILE A 824 7.21 5.38 24.40
N LEU A 825 8.42 5.79 24.01
CA LEU A 825 9.03 5.40 22.73
C LEU A 825 9.41 3.92 22.74
N PRO A 826 8.75 3.06 21.92
CA PRO A 826 9.06 1.63 21.87
C PRO A 826 10.47 1.36 21.33
N GLY A 827 11.07 0.24 21.74
CA GLY A 827 12.37 -0.21 21.25
C GLY A 827 12.51 -0.24 19.72
N PRO A 828 11.52 -0.77 18.96
CA PRO A 828 11.54 -0.76 17.50
C PRO A 828 11.59 0.65 16.90
N VAL A 829 10.83 1.61 17.43
CA VAL A 829 10.85 3.02 16.98
C VAL A 829 12.24 3.62 17.21
N LYS A 830 12.83 3.42 18.40
CA LYS A 830 14.19 3.88 18.70
C LYS A 830 15.22 3.24 17.75
N ARG A 831 15.03 2.00 17.33
CA ARG A 831 15.93 1.32 16.37
C ARG A 831 15.87 1.99 15.00
N GLU A 832 14.69 2.26 14.47
CA GLU A 832 14.52 2.98 13.20
C GLU A 832 15.16 4.37 13.25
N LEU A 833 14.90 5.14 14.31
CA LEU A 833 15.49 6.46 14.50
C LEU A 833 17.03 6.44 14.60
N ARG A 834 17.63 5.42 15.23
CA ARG A 834 19.09 5.25 15.27
C ARG A 834 19.69 4.97 13.89
N ILE A 835 19.02 4.13 13.09
CA ILE A 835 19.44 3.85 11.72
C ILE A 835 19.42 5.16 10.92
N ILE A 836 18.33 5.92 11.01
CA ILE A 836 18.18 7.21 10.33
C ILE A 836 19.32 8.18 10.70
N VAL A 837 19.66 8.29 11.99
CA VAL A 837 20.81 9.10 12.45
C VAL A 837 22.12 8.69 11.78
N GLY A 838 22.33 7.38 11.56
CA GLY A 838 23.51 6.85 10.87
C GLY A 838 23.49 7.08 9.36
N LEU A 839 22.31 7.20 8.74
CA LEU A 839 22.15 7.41 7.30
C LEU A 839 22.24 8.89 6.89
N ILE A 840 21.91 9.84 7.78
CA ILE A 840 21.96 11.28 7.49
C ILE A 840 23.24 11.75 6.77
N PRO A 841 24.46 11.35 7.20
CA PRO A 841 25.70 11.78 6.53
C PRO A 841 25.89 11.17 5.13
N GLN A 842 25.10 10.18 4.74
CA GLN A 842 25.22 9.46 3.47
C GLN A 842 24.28 9.98 2.38
N VAL A 843 23.39 10.91 2.72
CA VAL A 843 22.36 11.43 1.82
C VAL A 843 22.96 12.52 0.92
N GLU A 844 23.33 12.13 -0.29
CA GLU A 844 23.74 13.02 -1.37
C GLU A 844 23.40 12.39 -2.73
N VAL A 845 23.23 13.23 -3.75
CA VAL A 845 23.08 12.81 -5.14
C VAL A 845 24.31 13.24 -5.93
N ASP A 846 24.76 12.36 -6.80
CA ASP A 846 25.86 12.60 -7.74
C ASP A 846 25.29 12.81 -9.14
N MET A 847 25.28 14.07 -9.61
CA MET A 847 24.76 14.42 -10.93
C MET A 847 25.68 13.91 -12.05
N ALA A 848 26.96 13.68 -11.73
CA ALA A 848 27.98 13.15 -12.64
C ALA A 848 28.15 11.62 -12.55
N ALA A 849 27.31 10.92 -11.76
CA ALA A 849 27.42 9.47 -11.63
C ALA A 849 27.22 8.79 -13.01
N PRO A 850 28.20 8.01 -13.49
CA PRO A 850 28.10 7.37 -14.79
C PRO A 850 27.07 6.24 -14.76
N TYR A 851 26.55 5.89 -15.94
CA TYR A 851 25.67 4.75 -16.12
C TYR A 851 26.48 3.45 -16.07
N ASN A 852 25.87 2.37 -15.59
CA ASN A 852 26.50 1.05 -15.59
C ASN A 852 26.57 0.49 -17.02
N ASP A 853 27.56 -0.35 -17.32
CA ASP A 853 27.77 -0.83 -18.71
C ASP A 853 26.79 -1.95 -19.11
N VAL A 854 25.95 -2.38 -18.15
CA VAL A 854 24.92 -3.42 -18.35
C VAL A 854 23.62 -3.06 -17.65
N ILE A 855 22.51 -3.44 -18.27
CA ILE A 855 21.16 -3.44 -17.71
C ILE A 855 20.86 -4.85 -17.19
N TYR A 856 20.17 -4.95 -16.05
CA TYR A 856 19.65 -6.22 -15.54
C TYR A 856 18.18 -6.38 -15.93
N CYS A 857 17.76 -7.61 -16.24
CA CYS A 857 16.36 -7.99 -16.33
C CYS A 857 16.13 -9.22 -15.46
N GLY A 858 15.02 -9.23 -14.74
CA GLY A 858 14.67 -10.32 -13.85
C GLY A 858 13.21 -10.70 -14.02
N ASP A 859 12.97 -12.00 -14.14
CA ASP A 859 11.63 -12.58 -14.20
C ASP A 859 11.58 -13.81 -13.28
N SER A 860 10.39 -14.10 -12.77
CA SER A 860 10.10 -15.24 -11.93
C SER A 860 8.75 -15.86 -12.28
N SER A 861 8.69 -17.18 -12.28
CA SER A 861 7.45 -17.95 -12.28
C SER A 861 7.15 -18.54 -10.89
N SER A 862 6.05 -19.30 -10.80
CA SER A 862 5.76 -20.13 -9.63
C SER A 862 6.86 -21.16 -9.34
N TYR A 863 7.53 -21.67 -10.38
CA TYR A 863 8.49 -22.77 -10.32
C TYR A 863 9.96 -22.33 -10.23
N GLY A 864 10.35 -21.29 -10.98
CA GLY A 864 11.74 -20.88 -11.06
C GLY A 864 11.90 -19.40 -11.36
N TYR A 865 13.15 -18.96 -11.48
CA TYR A 865 13.48 -17.57 -11.79
C TYR A 865 14.69 -17.47 -12.70
N CYS A 866 14.77 -16.34 -13.39
CA CYS A 866 15.86 -16.00 -14.29
C CYS A 866 16.35 -14.57 -14.01
N VAL A 867 17.68 -14.38 -14.03
CA VAL A 867 18.30 -13.06 -14.11
C VAL A 867 19.12 -13.02 -15.38
N GLN A 868 18.86 -12.02 -16.21
CA GLN A 868 19.58 -11.75 -17.45
C GLN A 868 20.27 -10.40 -17.38
N VAL A 869 21.27 -10.22 -18.23
CA VAL A 869 21.96 -8.95 -18.43
C VAL A 869 22.05 -8.65 -19.90
N SER A 870 22.07 -7.36 -20.23
CA SER A 870 22.36 -6.90 -21.57
C SER A 870 23.34 -5.73 -21.53
N PRO A 871 24.36 -5.69 -22.40
CA PRO A 871 25.17 -4.49 -22.60
C PRO A 871 24.29 -3.29 -22.97
N SER A 872 24.69 -2.10 -22.53
CA SER A 872 23.96 -0.88 -22.82
C SER A 872 24.88 0.33 -22.86
N THR A 873 24.48 1.34 -23.64
CA THR A 873 25.17 2.62 -23.74
C THR A 873 24.65 3.59 -22.67
N ALA A 874 25.44 4.64 -22.40
CA ALA A 874 25.03 5.66 -21.43
C ALA A 874 23.84 6.48 -21.95
N ALA A 875 23.77 6.74 -23.26
CA ALA A 875 22.65 7.44 -23.88
C ALA A 875 21.33 6.64 -23.78
N GLU A 876 21.37 5.34 -24.09
CA GLU A 876 20.18 4.48 -23.97
C GLU A 876 19.65 4.44 -22.54
N GLN A 877 20.53 4.22 -21.55
CA GLN A 877 20.11 4.22 -20.15
C GLN A 877 19.62 5.58 -19.69
N ARG A 878 20.27 6.68 -20.08
CA ARG A 878 19.84 8.03 -19.71
C ARG A 878 18.40 8.29 -20.12
N GLU A 879 18.00 7.89 -21.32
CA GLU A 879 16.62 8.06 -21.78
C GLU A 879 15.63 7.23 -20.94
N LEU A 880 15.99 5.99 -20.59
CA LEU A 880 15.17 5.15 -19.72
C LEU A 880 15.06 5.67 -18.29
N PHE A 881 16.14 6.28 -17.76
CA PHE A 881 16.18 6.84 -16.40
C PHE A 881 15.36 8.13 -16.25
N ARG A 882 14.98 8.79 -17.35
CA ARG A 882 14.14 10.00 -17.30
C ARG A 882 12.74 9.73 -16.77
N PHE A 883 12.26 8.48 -16.85
CA PHE A 883 10.89 8.12 -16.52
C PHE A 883 10.83 7.15 -15.34
N HIS A 884 9.82 7.33 -14.50
CA HIS A 884 9.59 6.47 -13.35
C HIS A 884 8.18 5.88 -13.37
N GLU A 885 8.10 4.58 -13.15
CA GLU A 885 6.81 3.88 -13.19
C GLU A 885 5.82 4.31 -12.12
N ARG A 886 6.27 4.96 -11.05
CA ARG A 886 5.36 5.53 -10.06
C ARG A 886 4.58 6.75 -10.55
N TRP A 887 4.97 7.37 -11.67
CA TRP A 887 4.36 8.61 -12.16
C TRP A 887 3.03 8.39 -12.89
N ARG A 888 2.78 7.19 -13.42
CA ARG A 888 1.48 6.80 -14.00
C ARG A 888 0.31 6.93 -13.00
N PHE A 889 0.57 6.87 -11.70
CA PHE A 889 -0.45 6.97 -10.67
C PHE A 889 -0.77 8.42 -10.29
N VAL A 890 -1.92 8.93 -10.74
CA VAL A 890 -2.41 10.28 -10.46
C VAL A 890 -3.53 10.24 -9.42
N GLN A 891 -3.54 11.21 -8.50
CA GLN A 891 -4.64 11.34 -7.54
C GLN A 891 -5.75 12.20 -8.12
N VAL A 892 -6.96 11.68 -8.12
CA VAL A 892 -8.18 12.40 -8.53
C VAL A 892 -9.21 12.36 -7.41
N GLU A 893 -10.11 13.34 -7.36
CA GLU A 893 -11.20 13.40 -6.38
C GLU A 893 -12.29 12.38 -6.74
N GLU A 894 -12.76 11.59 -5.77
CA GLU A 894 -13.87 10.65 -5.93
C GLU A 894 -15.14 11.40 -6.37
N GLY A 895 -15.87 10.86 -7.36
CA GLY A 895 -17.11 11.45 -7.88
C GLY A 895 -16.93 12.42 -9.07
N ILE A 896 -15.69 12.78 -9.42
CA ILE A 896 -15.40 13.29 -10.76
C ILE A 896 -15.46 12.08 -11.69
N GLY A 897 -16.45 12.01 -12.58
CA GLY A 897 -16.55 10.96 -13.60
C GLY A 897 -15.29 10.98 -14.45
N VAL A 898 -14.34 10.10 -14.15
CA VAL A 898 -13.02 10.10 -14.76
C VAL A 898 -12.90 9.13 -15.92
N GLY A 899 -13.91 8.31 -16.20
CA GLY A 899 -13.90 7.39 -17.35
C GLY A 899 -12.65 6.51 -17.44
N LEU A 900 -11.92 6.31 -16.34
CA LEU A 900 -10.58 5.73 -16.31
C LEU A 900 -10.57 4.63 -15.25
N GLY A 901 -10.66 3.39 -15.73
CA GLY A 901 -10.68 2.18 -14.92
C GLY A 901 -9.36 1.91 -14.20
N SER A 902 -9.44 1.19 -13.08
CA SER A 902 -8.29 0.62 -12.38
C SER A 902 -7.86 -0.69 -13.02
N HIS A 903 -6.55 -0.87 -13.22
CA HIS A 903 -5.91 -1.97 -13.97
C HIS A 903 -6.29 -3.40 -13.55
N HIS A 904 -6.59 -4.22 -14.55
CA HIS A 904 -6.03 -5.57 -14.65
C HIS A 904 -4.63 -5.48 -15.27
N GLY A 905 -3.66 -6.21 -14.71
CA GLY A 905 -2.30 -6.27 -15.27
C GLY A 905 -2.33 -6.81 -16.69
N TRP A 906 -1.33 -6.44 -17.50
CA TRP A 906 -1.13 -6.81 -18.91
C TRP A 906 -1.83 -8.11 -19.34
N SER A 907 -3.10 -8.02 -19.70
CA SER A 907 -3.83 -9.00 -20.47
C SER A 907 -4.15 -8.30 -21.78
N ALA A 908 -3.72 -8.90 -22.89
CA ALA A 908 -4.18 -8.52 -24.21
C ALA A 908 -5.67 -8.83 -24.26
N ASP A 909 -6.54 -7.83 -24.05
CA ASP A 909 -7.92 -7.76 -24.52
C ASP A 909 -8.46 -6.33 -24.30
N PHE A 910 -9.00 -5.77 -25.38
CA PHE A 910 -9.29 -4.35 -25.63
C PHE A 910 -10.69 -3.92 -25.15
N GLU A 911 -10.82 -2.69 -24.64
CA GLU A 911 -11.96 -1.74 -24.82
C GLU A 911 -11.57 -0.35 -24.24
N MET A 912 -12.15 0.82 -24.61
CA MET A 912 -11.56 2.22 -24.67
C MET A 912 -12.08 3.40 -23.74
N PRO A 913 -11.26 4.32 -23.12
CA PRO A 913 -11.58 5.43 -22.24
C PRO A 913 -11.37 6.79 -22.96
N ASP A 914 -11.63 7.89 -22.25
CA ASP A 914 -11.72 9.23 -22.82
C ASP A 914 -10.36 9.93 -23.09
N LEU A 915 -10.09 10.16 -24.38
CA LEU A 915 -8.89 10.82 -24.94
C LEU A 915 -8.78 12.31 -24.59
N ALA A 916 -9.88 13.01 -24.28
CA ALA A 916 -9.87 14.45 -24.05
C ALA A 916 -9.12 14.84 -22.77
N TYR A 917 -9.30 14.07 -21.70
CA TYR A 917 -8.61 14.31 -20.42
C TYR A 917 -7.10 14.05 -20.51
N VAL A 918 -6.69 13.02 -21.26
CA VAL A 918 -5.28 12.66 -21.43
C VAL A 918 -4.56 13.70 -22.28
N HIS A 919 -5.18 14.19 -23.36
CA HIS A 919 -4.61 15.30 -24.14
C HIS A 919 -4.49 16.58 -23.31
N TRP A 920 -5.53 16.96 -22.58
CA TRP A 920 -5.47 18.10 -21.65
C TRP A 920 -4.37 17.92 -20.59
N LEU A 921 -4.19 16.70 -20.06
CA LEU A 921 -3.15 16.41 -19.08
C LEU A 921 -1.76 16.50 -19.72
N CYS A 922 -1.56 15.95 -20.92
CA CYS A 922 -0.33 16.03 -21.72
C CYS A 922 0.08 17.48 -22.01
N ASP A 923 -0.87 18.31 -22.46
CA ASP A 923 -0.68 19.75 -22.67
C ASP A 923 -0.27 20.44 -21.37
N ARG A 924 -0.93 20.09 -20.27
CA ARG A 924 -0.67 20.66 -18.95
C ARG A 924 0.68 20.26 -18.35
N ILE A 925 1.16 19.06 -18.66
CA ILE A 925 2.43 18.52 -18.16
C ILE A 925 3.61 18.71 -19.13
N GLY A 926 3.35 19.20 -20.35
CA GLY A 926 4.37 19.46 -21.36
C GLY A 926 5.03 18.20 -21.92
N ILE A 927 4.31 17.08 -21.96
CA ILE A 927 4.78 15.81 -22.56
C ILE A 927 4.11 15.66 -23.93
N PRO A 928 4.82 15.22 -24.98
CA PRO A 928 4.23 15.00 -26.31
C PRO A 928 2.99 14.12 -26.23
N HIS A 929 1.97 14.42 -27.04
CA HIS A 929 0.79 13.54 -27.14
C HIS A 929 1.24 12.11 -27.50
N PRO A 930 0.66 11.09 -26.88
CA PRO A 930 0.90 9.71 -27.28
C PRO A 930 0.59 9.56 -28.77
N SER A 931 1.52 8.98 -29.54
CA SER A 931 1.48 8.88 -31.00
C SER A 931 0.37 7.99 -31.55
N THR A 932 -0.36 7.29 -30.68
CA THR A 932 -1.47 6.40 -31.01
C THR A 932 -2.75 6.96 -30.39
N GLY A 933 -3.68 7.46 -31.20
CA GLY A 933 -4.93 8.09 -30.77
C GLY A 933 -5.99 7.14 -30.17
N GLN A 934 -5.58 6.12 -29.41
CA GLN A 934 -6.46 5.14 -28.78
C GLN A 934 -5.89 4.71 -27.42
N LEU A 935 -6.73 4.69 -26.37
CA LEU A 935 -6.44 4.19 -25.01
C LEU A 935 -7.57 3.21 -24.59
N GLU A 936 -7.47 2.45 -23.46
CA GLU A 936 -8.43 1.37 -22.98
C GLU A 936 -9.30 1.63 -21.66
N ALA A 937 -10.65 1.38 -21.60
CA ALA A 937 -11.69 1.55 -20.55
C ALA A 937 -12.11 0.29 -19.74
N GLY A 938 -12.75 0.54 -18.58
CA GLY A 938 -13.38 -0.47 -17.71
C GLY A 938 -14.66 0.00 -16.99
N THR A 939 -15.39 -0.95 -16.40
CA THR A 939 -16.74 -0.84 -15.79
C THR A 939 -16.75 -0.40 -14.31
N ALA A 940 -17.87 0.16 -13.87
CA ALA A 940 -18.08 0.77 -12.54
C ALA A 940 -18.62 -0.23 -11.50
N GLU A 941 -18.13 -0.15 -10.26
CA GLU A 941 -18.74 -0.80 -9.09
C GLU A 941 -19.34 0.21 -8.11
N ASP A 942 -20.58 -0.09 -7.70
CA ASP A 942 -21.35 0.56 -6.64
C ASP A 942 -20.93 0.08 -5.24
N GLY A 943 -20.95 0.98 -4.23
CA GLY A 943 -21.17 0.53 -2.84
C GLY A 943 -20.57 1.33 -1.68
N ARG A 944 -21.30 2.37 -1.24
CA ARG A 944 -21.52 2.82 0.17
C ARG A 944 -20.32 2.91 1.15
N ALA A 945 -19.84 4.14 1.43
CA ALA A 945 -19.41 4.55 2.79
C ALA A 945 -19.13 6.06 2.96
N ASN A 946 -19.74 6.68 3.98
CA ASN A 946 -19.42 7.91 4.76
C ASN A 946 -19.16 9.27 4.04
N LYS A 947 -20.05 10.25 4.29
CA LYS A 947 -20.32 11.46 3.47
C LYS A 947 -19.52 12.74 3.75
N HIS A 948 -18.47 12.79 4.58
CA HIS A 948 -17.96 14.09 5.12
C HIS A 948 -16.46 14.38 4.93
N SER A 949 -15.80 13.82 3.91
CA SER A 949 -14.45 14.24 3.50
C SER A 949 -14.26 13.93 2.02
N ARG A 950 -13.73 14.89 1.23
CA ARG A 950 -13.22 14.62 -0.11
C ARG A 950 -12.29 13.41 -0.04
N ARG A 951 -12.61 12.36 -0.79
CA ARG A 951 -11.74 11.20 -0.94
C ARG A 951 -11.03 11.34 -2.27
N PHE A 952 -9.75 11.02 -2.26
CA PHE A 952 -8.94 10.99 -3.46
C PHE A 952 -8.62 9.54 -3.78
N GLN A 953 -8.91 9.12 -5.01
CA GLN A 953 -8.50 7.83 -5.53
C GLN A 953 -7.26 7.98 -6.41
N SER A 954 -6.41 6.96 -6.42
CA SER A 954 -5.26 6.91 -7.34
C SER A 954 -5.69 6.15 -8.59
N ILE A 955 -5.62 6.82 -9.74
CA ILE A 955 -5.85 6.24 -11.06
C ILE A 955 -4.51 6.01 -11.72
N ASP A 956 -4.39 4.91 -12.44
CA ASP A 956 -3.21 4.58 -13.24
C ASP A 956 -3.48 4.99 -14.70
N LEU A 957 -2.71 5.95 -15.19
CA LEU A 957 -2.77 6.48 -16.54
C LEU A 957 -1.74 5.79 -17.44
N VAL A 958 -2.23 4.85 -18.24
CA VAL A 958 -1.43 4.16 -19.26
C VAL A 958 -0.98 5.14 -20.34
N GLY A 959 0.30 5.07 -20.74
CA GLY A 959 0.89 5.93 -21.77
C GLY A 959 1.60 7.18 -21.23
N LEU A 960 1.45 7.53 -19.94
CA LEU A 960 2.20 8.63 -19.33
C LEU A 960 3.70 8.33 -19.20
N VAL A 961 4.04 7.05 -19.04
CA VAL A 961 5.41 6.53 -19.07
C VAL A 961 5.60 5.86 -20.44
N PRO A 962 6.63 6.23 -21.22
CA PRO A 962 6.84 5.67 -22.54
C PRO A 962 7.17 4.17 -22.45
N LYS A 963 6.78 3.42 -23.49
CA LYS A 963 7.15 2.01 -23.63
C LYS A 963 8.67 1.89 -23.75
N LEU A 964 9.20 0.76 -23.29
CA LEU A 964 10.60 0.42 -23.54
C LEU A 964 10.83 0.30 -25.06
N PRO A 965 11.99 0.75 -25.59
CA PRO A 965 12.31 0.61 -27.01
C PRO A 965 12.34 -0.86 -27.46
N ASP A 966 11.80 -1.15 -28.64
CA ASP A 966 11.77 -2.53 -29.19
C ASP A 966 13.18 -3.14 -29.33
N THR A 967 14.19 -2.30 -29.58
CA THR A 967 15.61 -2.69 -29.65
C THR A 967 16.13 -3.25 -28.32
N LEU A 968 15.58 -2.82 -27.19
CA LEU A 968 15.89 -3.37 -25.86
C LEU A 968 15.18 -4.70 -25.59
N LEU A 969 14.06 -4.95 -26.26
CA LEU A 969 13.27 -6.17 -26.11
C LEU A 969 13.76 -7.32 -27.02
N ALA A 970 14.71 -7.05 -27.93
CA ALA A 970 15.30 -8.06 -28.81
C ALA A 970 15.94 -9.22 -28.01
N PRO A 971 15.44 -10.47 -28.13
CA PRO A 971 15.92 -11.59 -27.32
C PRO A 971 17.42 -11.89 -27.49
N SER A 972 17.97 -11.64 -28.68
CA SER A 972 19.39 -11.83 -29.00
C SER A 972 20.34 -10.94 -28.19
N ARG A 973 19.82 -9.88 -27.56
CA ARG A 973 20.60 -8.92 -26.77
C ARG A 973 20.86 -9.38 -25.34
N TRP A 974 20.09 -10.35 -24.85
CA TRP A 974 20.06 -10.72 -23.43
C TRP A 974 20.84 -12.01 -23.17
N GLN A 975 21.74 -11.93 -22.19
CA GLN A 975 22.52 -13.07 -21.71
C GLN A 975 22.00 -13.54 -20.36
N THR A 976 21.72 -14.84 -20.25
CA THR A 976 21.31 -15.45 -18.97
C THR A 976 22.50 -15.53 -18.00
N VAL A 977 22.34 -14.94 -16.82
CA VAL A 977 23.34 -14.97 -15.75
C VAL A 977 23.03 -16.04 -14.71
N ILE A 978 21.76 -16.16 -14.33
CA ILE A 978 21.28 -17.12 -13.34
C ILE A 978 19.93 -17.65 -13.79
N LYS A 979 19.76 -18.97 -13.78
CA LYS A 979 18.46 -19.64 -13.88
C LYS A 979 18.40 -20.72 -12.81
N ARG A 980 17.39 -20.69 -11.93
CA ARG A 980 17.25 -21.65 -10.82
C ARG A 980 15.78 -21.89 -10.46
N LEU A 981 15.54 -22.97 -9.74
CA LEU A 981 14.24 -23.31 -9.16
C LEU A 981 14.03 -22.63 -7.81
N TRP A 982 12.79 -22.25 -7.54
CA TRP A 982 12.40 -21.84 -6.20
C TRP A 982 12.32 -23.05 -5.27
N LYS A 983 12.83 -22.88 -4.05
CA LYS A 983 12.77 -23.93 -3.01
C LYS A 983 11.53 -23.82 -2.13
N HIS A 984 10.82 -22.69 -2.19
CA HIS A 984 9.70 -22.36 -1.34
C HIS A 984 8.66 -21.59 -2.16
N SER A 985 7.38 -21.80 -1.83
CA SER A 985 6.28 -21.03 -2.42
C SER A 985 6.18 -19.65 -1.75
N GLU A 986 5.93 -18.64 -2.55
CA GLU A 986 5.72 -17.25 -2.14
C GLU A 986 4.95 -16.55 -3.26
N ALA A 987 4.26 -15.44 -2.94
CA ALA A 987 3.54 -14.65 -3.93
C ALA A 987 4.47 -14.12 -5.03
N ILE A 988 3.96 -13.99 -6.26
CA ILE A 988 4.77 -13.70 -7.45
C ILE A 988 5.57 -12.39 -7.33
N HIS A 989 4.91 -11.32 -6.88
CA HIS A 989 5.53 -10.01 -6.66
C HIS A 989 6.72 -10.03 -5.68
N MET A 990 6.69 -10.95 -4.70
CA MET A 990 7.80 -11.15 -3.78
C MET A 990 8.96 -11.87 -4.45
N LYS A 991 8.67 -12.86 -5.29
CA LYS A 991 9.69 -13.59 -6.06
C LYS A 991 10.37 -12.66 -7.06
N GLU A 992 9.62 -11.90 -7.86
CA GLU A 992 10.16 -10.91 -8.80
C GLU A 992 10.97 -9.84 -8.07
N GLY A 993 10.46 -9.34 -6.93
CA GLY A 993 11.22 -8.40 -6.08
C GLY A 993 12.53 -8.98 -5.55
N ARG A 994 12.61 -10.28 -5.26
CA ARG A 994 13.87 -10.95 -4.89
C ARG A 994 14.82 -11.04 -6.07
N VAL A 995 14.31 -11.33 -7.26
CA VAL A 995 15.11 -11.41 -8.50
C VAL A 995 15.71 -10.03 -8.84
N ALA A 996 14.93 -8.96 -8.77
CA ALA A 996 15.43 -7.59 -8.93
C ALA A 996 16.55 -7.27 -7.92
N LEU A 997 16.34 -7.61 -6.63
CA LEU A 997 17.37 -7.46 -5.60
C LEU A 997 18.62 -8.32 -5.87
N MET A 998 18.49 -9.47 -6.54
CA MET A 998 19.65 -10.31 -6.92
C MET A 998 20.55 -9.61 -7.94
N GLY A 999 19.97 -8.90 -8.92
CA GLY A 999 20.72 -8.06 -9.85
C GLY A 999 21.54 -7.00 -9.12
N LEU A 1000 20.89 -6.23 -8.26
CA LEU A 1000 21.55 -5.21 -7.41
C LEU A 1000 22.64 -5.82 -6.51
N ARG A 1001 22.40 -6.98 -5.89
CA ARG A 1001 23.40 -7.68 -5.07
C ARG A 1001 24.62 -8.10 -5.88
N ARG A 1002 24.44 -8.48 -7.14
CA ARG A 1002 25.54 -8.85 -8.02
C ARG A 1002 26.37 -7.61 -8.38
N ALA A 1003 25.71 -6.52 -8.77
CA ALA A 1003 26.37 -5.24 -9.01
C ALA A 1003 27.15 -4.78 -7.76
N ALA A 1004 26.51 -4.74 -6.59
CA ALA A 1004 27.14 -4.31 -5.34
C ALA A 1004 28.32 -5.18 -4.85
N LYS A 1005 28.54 -6.36 -5.44
CA LYS A 1005 29.75 -7.16 -5.18
C LYS A 1005 30.93 -6.75 -6.03
N ASP A 1006 30.71 -6.05 -7.13
CA ASP A 1006 31.75 -5.53 -8.01
C ASP A 1006 32.03 -4.06 -7.70
N HIS A 1007 33.19 -3.78 -7.11
CA HIS A 1007 33.61 -2.42 -6.79
C HIS A 1007 33.63 -1.46 -7.99
N ARG A 1008 33.70 -1.96 -9.22
CA ARG A 1008 33.67 -1.16 -10.46
C ARG A 1008 32.30 -0.55 -10.75
N THR A 1009 31.22 -1.14 -10.24
CA THR A 1009 29.86 -0.59 -10.40
C THR A 1009 29.48 0.36 -9.28
N HIS A 1010 30.29 0.48 -8.22
CA HIS A 1010 30.00 1.37 -7.11
C HIS A 1010 30.02 2.83 -7.58
N GLY A 1011 29.02 3.63 -7.18
CA GLY A 1011 28.88 5.02 -7.62
C GLY A 1011 28.32 5.19 -9.03
N LYS A 1012 27.84 4.12 -9.67
CA LYS A 1012 27.16 4.15 -10.97
C LYS A 1012 25.63 4.13 -10.82
N ARG A 1013 24.91 4.53 -11.85
CA ARG A 1013 23.46 4.33 -11.99
C ARG A 1013 23.19 2.96 -12.58
N LEU A 1014 22.27 2.19 -11.98
CA LEU A 1014 21.99 0.82 -12.39
C LEU A 1014 20.53 0.65 -12.77
N LEU A 1015 20.26 0.39 -14.05
CA LEU A 1015 18.91 0.05 -14.50
C LEU A 1015 18.62 -1.44 -14.28
N CYS A 1016 17.46 -1.73 -13.69
CA CYS A 1016 16.93 -3.08 -13.56
C CYS A 1016 15.49 -3.10 -14.07
N LEU A 1017 15.22 -3.93 -15.07
CA LEU A 1017 13.88 -4.17 -15.61
C LEU A 1017 13.21 -5.27 -14.78
N CYS A 1018 11.93 -5.07 -14.50
CA CYS A 1018 11.05 -6.01 -13.82
C CYS A 1018 9.62 -5.74 -14.32
N ASP A 1019 8.90 -6.80 -14.61
CA ASP A 1019 7.52 -6.81 -15.08
C ASP A 1019 6.49 -6.55 -13.97
N ASN A 1020 6.86 -6.84 -12.71
CA ASN A 1020 5.98 -6.59 -11.58
C ASN A 1020 5.94 -5.12 -11.15
N LEU A 1021 4.87 -4.43 -11.53
CA LEU A 1021 4.66 -3.02 -11.22
C LEU A 1021 4.69 -2.71 -9.72
N ALA A 1022 4.19 -3.61 -8.86
CA ALA A 1022 4.21 -3.42 -7.41
C ALA A 1022 5.65 -3.48 -6.85
N ALA A 1023 6.47 -4.41 -7.33
CA ALA A 1023 7.88 -4.51 -6.98
C ALA A 1023 8.66 -3.29 -7.49
N VAL A 1024 8.50 -2.93 -8.78
CA VAL A 1024 9.13 -1.76 -9.40
C VAL A 1024 8.81 -0.49 -8.61
N CYS A 1025 7.52 -0.23 -8.37
CA CYS A 1025 7.08 0.92 -7.61
C CYS A 1025 7.60 0.92 -6.17
N ALA A 1026 7.75 -0.24 -5.53
CA ALA A 1026 8.27 -0.31 -4.16
C ALA A 1026 9.75 0.04 -4.08
N PHE A 1027 10.58 -0.47 -5.01
CA PHE A 1027 12.01 -0.14 -5.08
C PHE A 1027 12.22 1.33 -5.47
N ASP A 1028 11.49 1.84 -6.47
CA ASP A 1028 11.56 3.24 -6.92
C ASP A 1028 11.05 4.22 -5.84
N LYS A 1029 9.94 3.89 -5.15
CA LYS A 1029 9.48 4.69 -4.00
C LYS A 1029 10.43 4.58 -2.82
N GLY A 1030 11.25 3.53 -2.73
CA GLY A 1030 12.13 3.21 -1.61
C GLY A 1030 11.40 2.70 -0.37
N ARG A 1031 10.14 2.28 -0.48
CA ARG A 1031 9.30 1.77 0.63
C ARG A 1031 8.09 1.00 0.11
N ALA A 1032 7.53 0.12 0.93
CA ALA A 1032 6.28 -0.61 0.67
C ALA A 1032 5.37 -0.62 1.90
N LYS A 1033 4.06 -0.77 1.66
CA LYS A 1033 3.06 -1.02 2.72
C LYS A 1033 3.14 -2.47 3.21
N ASP A 1034 3.32 -3.40 2.28
CA ASP A 1034 3.62 -4.79 2.60
C ASP A 1034 4.98 -4.91 3.30
N PHE A 1035 5.01 -5.62 4.41
CA PHE A 1035 6.21 -5.69 5.25
C PHE A 1035 7.30 -6.57 4.62
N SER A 1036 6.92 -7.63 3.89
CA SER A 1036 7.86 -8.54 3.24
C SER A 1036 8.58 -7.83 2.10
N LEU A 1037 7.86 -7.08 1.28
CA LEU A 1037 8.41 -6.25 0.22
C LEU A 1037 9.23 -5.10 0.80
N LEU A 1038 8.78 -4.47 1.90
CA LEU A 1038 9.57 -3.45 2.62
C LEU A 1038 10.91 -4.03 3.11
N ALA A 1039 10.96 -5.28 3.55
CA ALA A 1039 12.19 -5.93 3.94
C ALA A 1039 13.17 -6.09 2.76
N LEU A 1040 12.66 -6.29 1.54
CA LEU A 1040 13.48 -6.25 0.32
C LEU A 1040 13.97 -4.83 0.02
N CYS A 1041 13.11 -3.81 0.12
CA CYS A 1041 13.51 -2.40 -0.02
C CYS A 1041 14.61 -2.01 0.98
N ARG A 1042 14.54 -2.48 2.23
CA ARG A 1042 15.58 -2.24 3.26
C ARG A 1042 16.91 -2.85 2.89
N ARG A 1043 16.90 -4.04 2.29
CA ARG A 1043 18.13 -4.70 1.78
C ARG A 1043 18.70 -3.96 0.58
N ALA A 1044 17.85 -3.54 -0.37
CA ALA A 1044 18.27 -2.71 -1.49
C ALA A 1044 18.87 -1.38 -1.01
N SER A 1045 18.19 -0.69 -0.10
CA SER A 1045 18.66 0.55 0.53
C SER A 1045 20.03 0.41 1.15
N ALA A 1046 20.29 -0.66 1.91
CA ALA A 1046 21.59 -0.89 2.51
C ALA A 1046 22.70 -1.02 1.45
N LEU A 1047 22.42 -1.70 0.33
CA LEU A 1047 23.36 -1.87 -0.77
C LEU A 1047 23.56 -0.55 -1.55
N GLN A 1048 22.48 0.10 -1.95
CA GLN A 1048 22.50 1.37 -2.69
C GLN A 1048 23.24 2.45 -1.91
N ILE A 1049 22.93 2.64 -0.62
CA ILE A 1049 23.57 3.68 0.20
C ILE A 1049 25.05 3.37 0.45
N CYS A 1050 25.43 2.13 0.75
CA CYS A 1050 26.83 1.81 1.06
C CYS A 1050 27.74 1.81 -0.17
N THR A 1051 27.23 1.41 -1.34
CA THR A 1051 27.97 1.37 -2.60
C THR A 1051 27.81 2.64 -3.43
N ARG A 1052 26.81 3.48 -3.10
CA ARG A 1052 26.33 4.59 -3.92
C ARG A 1052 25.87 4.18 -5.32
N ILE A 1053 25.42 2.94 -5.47
CA ILE A 1053 24.67 2.53 -6.67
C ILE A 1053 23.29 3.19 -6.57
N ARG A 1054 22.90 3.91 -7.61
CA ARG A 1054 21.57 4.51 -7.71
C ARG A 1054 20.63 3.55 -8.42
#